data_AF-A0AB37UE04-F1
#
_entry.id   AF-A0AB37UE04-F1
#
_cell.length_a   1.000
_cell.length_b   1.000
_cell.length_c   1.000
_cell.angle_alpha   90.00
_cell.angle_beta   90.00
_cell.angle_gamma   90.00
#
_symmetry.space_group_name_H-M   'P 1'
#
loop_
_entity.id
_entity.type
_entity.pdbx_description
1 polymer ?
#
loop_
_entity_poly.entity_id
_entity_poly.type
_entity_poly.pdbx_seq_one_letter_code
_entity_poly.pdbx_strand_id
1 'polypeptide(L)'
;MMPKAIHFAIVATQIVTLICLCLAFSVLVIKDFYHPLTGFTGPGLPGYPDSTVNKEYVDLWEYTGFYFAKNFNFFPVPHLNLTNNQAFYPYGTNSVFQPWGIEKDLFYAGLYSLFQTGPWLQFYYLLSIAVTVVFTFFLLRKDYGLYRAAGAGFIAAFFNFYAIAKYPQHVGYAILHWTILSFFADFLIVKRVVMRQHVSLRLILLRVCLLVLSLGQDLGYVAGYALTSFTVSILYIIALNIQRYLIKKEVKIKKILRLQLLSYKRDFFTHPKTSLILLAITAIASYIYLPLVLQIGKAAKSLSDTGDFYGAWWTNPARLIIPFFPFLNPGQNYANFFLDSTEAFFDGSPGWFLLIVGTVGLWQARKHIGIFVPLLIILLLCLLYHPTFLPTLKIFPWFSFNRVSGRSTLVYAVIFCIFALGINLEHWRSFGKKFLAVALVLLACTELYTAYSYKAYYQPASLNENFYAYMNYIKEQPGEAVLDFPFCVHGGNGIGPCPYYVYNSGIFTLRRFHKKKVMGQYFGRLHPSQAEPYIAAGWDKLLAPDTQKKTSIPQVKCFRSDEWSFFTDFYKLNDFAGINLYTDLLTKDCTQEFYGRFGVPTMVTEAPTGGRIEFIPKSTNWRLQVNSDLGASLKFQPLLDSSETNLLQNSAPYSLNLTGLEGITKDEQQKKFRWGIGEKTELTFYLSVPQDLVLTYSFDNPISPQDIIVEIDGIQIERIAPIQVGDRVQRQLKFQGIAGQNTITFKYQNRSSFFDVLQYAMKHENLEIKPLPLEAQYGNWKSQRSIRFRQLSIQPVQKNRSQKA
;
A
#
# COMPACT_ATOMS: atom_id res chain seq x y z
N MET A 1 46.42 28.35 -9.05
CA MET A 1 45.64 27.92 -10.23
C MET A 1 46.03 26.49 -10.54
N MET A 2 45.10 25.53 -10.46
CA MET A 2 45.38 24.14 -10.88
C MET A 2 45.48 24.09 -12.42
N PRO A 3 46.45 23.38 -13.01
CA PRO A 3 46.55 23.17 -14.45
C PRO A 3 45.25 22.58 -15.01
N LYS A 4 44.78 23.07 -16.17
CA LYS A 4 43.57 22.55 -16.86
C LYS A 4 43.62 21.03 -17.05
N ALA A 5 44.81 20.46 -17.27
CA ALA A 5 45.04 19.02 -17.40
C ALA A 5 44.70 18.24 -16.11
N ILE A 6 45.07 18.76 -14.94
CA ILE A 6 44.76 18.12 -13.65
C ILE A 6 43.25 18.19 -13.37
N HIS A 7 42.61 19.31 -13.73
CA HIS A 7 41.16 19.44 -13.59
C HIS A 7 40.40 18.44 -14.49
N PHE A 8 40.85 18.27 -15.74
CA PHE A 8 40.29 17.28 -16.65
C PHE A 8 40.47 15.84 -16.14
N ALA A 9 41.66 15.49 -15.65
CA ALA A 9 41.94 14.17 -15.09
C ALA A 9 41.06 13.85 -13.86
N ILE A 10 40.84 14.82 -12.97
CA ILE A 10 39.96 14.64 -11.79
C ILE A 10 38.50 14.41 -12.23
N VAL A 11 38.00 15.21 -13.18
CA VAL A 11 36.63 15.05 -13.68
C VAL A 11 36.46 13.71 -14.40
N ALA A 12 37.43 13.31 -15.23
CA ALA A 12 37.44 12.01 -15.89
C ALA A 12 37.42 10.86 -14.87
N THR A 13 38.26 10.93 -13.83
CA THR A 13 38.30 9.91 -12.76
C THR A 13 36.96 9.81 -12.01
N GLN A 14 36.31 10.94 -11.73
CA GLN A 14 34.98 10.96 -11.10
C GLN A 14 33.90 10.34 -11.99
N ILE A 15 33.94 10.61 -13.29
CA ILE A 15 33.02 10.03 -14.27
C ILE A 15 33.24 8.51 -14.37
N VAL A 16 34.49 8.06 -14.48
CA VAL A 16 34.83 6.63 -14.51
C VAL A 16 34.37 5.94 -13.23
N THR A 17 34.63 6.55 -12.06
CA THR A 17 34.18 6.02 -10.76
C THR A 17 32.66 5.90 -10.70
N LEU A 18 31.93 6.91 -11.19
CA LEU A 18 30.48 6.89 -11.27
C LEU A 18 29.99 5.74 -12.16
N ILE A 19 30.58 5.57 -13.34
CA ILE A 19 30.24 4.48 -14.26
C ILE A 19 30.50 3.12 -13.59
N CYS A 20 31.67 2.91 -13.00
CA CYS A 20 32.01 1.66 -12.31
C CYS A 20 31.07 1.36 -11.15
N LEU A 21 30.72 2.35 -10.33
CA LEU A 21 29.79 2.17 -9.21
C LEU A 21 28.36 1.90 -9.70
N CYS A 22 27.89 2.59 -10.73
CA CYS A 22 26.59 2.32 -11.33
C CYS A 22 26.52 0.92 -11.95
N LEU A 23 27.59 0.44 -12.60
CA LEU A 23 27.68 -0.92 -13.14
C LEU A 23 27.75 -1.97 -12.02
N ALA A 24 28.55 -1.74 -10.98
CA ALA A 24 28.61 -2.64 -9.83
C ALA A 24 27.23 -2.72 -9.13
N PHE A 25 26.58 -1.58 -8.96
CA PHE A 25 25.22 -1.50 -8.42
C PHE A 25 24.21 -2.22 -9.30
N SER A 26 24.27 -2.03 -10.63
CA SER A 26 23.33 -2.66 -11.55
C SER A 26 23.44 -4.18 -11.50
N VAL A 27 24.65 -4.74 -11.46
CA VAL A 27 24.86 -6.20 -11.35
C VAL A 27 24.43 -6.74 -9.97
N LEU A 28 24.61 -5.95 -8.91
CA LEU A 28 24.30 -6.37 -7.55
C LEU A 28 22.80 -6.34 -7.26
N VAL A 29 22.10 -5.30 -7.72
CA VAL A 29 20.68 -5.05 -7.40
C VAL A 29 19.74 -5.58 -8.48
N ILE A 30 20.13 -5.55 -9.75
CA ILE A 30 19.33 -6.07 -10.86
C ILE A 30 19.94 -7.39 -11.33
N LYS A 31 19.23 -8.48 -11.04
CA LYS A 31 19.66 -9.84 -11.36
C LYS A 31 19.17 -10.33 -12.72
N ASP A 32 18.15 -9.68 -13.28
CA ASP A 32 17.56 -10.04 -14.58
C ASP A 32 17.27 -8.77 -15.39
N PHE A 33 17.89 -8.69 -16.58
CA PHE A 33 17.75 -7.63 -17.58
C PHE A 33 17.05 -8.11 -18.85
N TYR A 34 16.44 -9.29 -18.84
CA TYR A 34 15.76 -9.90 -19.98
C TYR A 34 14.27 -10.03 -19.71
N HIS A 35 13.89 -10.48 -18.52
CA HIS A 35 12.49 -10.71 -18.18
C HIS A 35 11.86 -9.54 -17.42
N PRO A 36 10.54 -9.33 -17.58
CA PRO A 36 9.79 -8.44 -16.70
C PRO A 36 9.96 -8.83 -15.23
N LEU A 37 9.77 -7.86 -14.34
CA LEU A 37 9.65 -8.13 -12.91
C LEU A 37 8.46 -9.07 -12.67
N THR A 38 8.73 -10.25 -12.11
CA THR A 38 7.71 -11.27 -11.85
C THR A 38 7.80 -11.90 -10.48
N GLY A 39 6.65 -12.38 -10.00
CA GLY A 39 6.51 -13.26 -8.85
C GLY A 39 6.77 -12.60 -7.51
N PHE A 40 7.22 -13.44 -6.58
CA PHE A 40 7.77 -13.01 -5.32
C PHE A 40 9.26 -12.81 -5.44
N THR A 41 9.76 -11.78 -4.76
CA THR A 41 11.11 -11.88 -4.24
C THR A 41 11.08 -12.80 -3.03
N GLY A 42 11.81 -13.91 -3.10
CA GLY A 42 11.73 -15.05 -2.18
C GLY A 42 11.99 -14.79 -0.67
N PRO A 43 12.19 -15.89 0.10
CA PRO A 43 11.96 -15.98 1.54
C PRO A 43 12.83 -15.06 2.39
N GLY A 44 12.40 -14.87 3.63
CA GLY A 44 13.21 -14.29 4.69
C GLY A 44 14.62 -14.88 4.71
N LEU A 45 15.56 -14.02 5.05
CA LEU A 45 16.99 -14.29 5.17
C LEU A 45 17.31 -15.66 5.79
N PRO A 46 18.47 -16.27 5.47
CA PRO A 46 18.95 -17.44 6.20
C PRO A 46 18.90 -17.17 7.72
N GLY A 47 18.10 -17.96 8.45
CA GLY A 47 17.84 -17.78 9.89
C GLY A 47 16.47 -17.21 10.26
N TYR A 48 15.62 -16.84 9.29
CA TYR A 48 14.24 -16.39 9.50
C TYR A 48 13.24 -17.34 8.81
N PRO A 49 12.83 -18.43 9.48
CA PRO A 49 11.89 -19.38 8.90
C PRO A 49 10.48 -18.78 8.78
N ASP A 50 10.01 -18.73 7.54
CA ASP A 50 8.63 -18.98 7.08
C ASP A 50 7.41 -18.17 7.56
N SER A 51 7.44 -17.31 8.59
CA SER A 51 6.17 -16.82 9.16
C SER A 51 5.86 -15.31 9.14
N THR A 52 6.75 -14.38 8.75
CA THR A 52 6.44 -12.93 8.95
C THR A 52 7.02 -11.95 7.91
N VAL A 53 7.48 -12.40 6.75
CA VAL A 53 8.22 -11.51 5.82
C VAL A 53 7.43 -11.24 4.53
N ASN A 54 7.10 -9.96 4.32
CA ASN A 54 6.40 -9.34 3.18
C ASN A 54 6.40 -10.15 1.87
N LYS A 55 5.37 -10.98 1.71
CA LYS A 55 5.01 -11.61 0.44
C LYS A 55 4.20 -10.59 -0.39
N GLU A 56 4.86 -9.54 -0.85
CA GLU A 56 4.25 -8.49 -1.67
C GLU A 56 4.62 -8.66 -3.15
N TYR A 57 3.66 -8.38 -4.02
CA TYR A 57 3.71 -8.69 -5.44
C TYR A 57 4.55 -7.70 -6.21
N VAL A 58 5.69 -8.16 -6.71
CA VAL A 58 6.55 -7.36 -7.60
C VAL A 58 5.81 -7.01 -8.89
N ASP A 59 4.93 -7.92 -9.34
CA ASP A 59 4.14 -7.79 -10.56
C ASP A 59 3.21 -6.58 -10.60
N LEU A 60 2.78 -6.08 -9.44
CA LEU A 60 1.86 -4.95 -9.32
C LEU A 60 2.40 -3.71 -10.02
N TRP A 61 3.71 -3.47 -9.94
CA TRP A 61 4.33 -2.25 -10.43
C TRP A 61 4.40 -2.16 -11.96
N GLU A 62 4.52 -3.30 -12.63
CA GLU A 62 4.41 -3.37 -14.09
C GLU A 62 2.96 -3.38 -14.53
N TYR A 63 2.06 -3.98 -13.73
CA TYR A 63 0.63 -3.93 -14.01
C TYR A 63 0.10 -2.50 -14.04
N THR A 64 0.52 -1.59 -13.14
CA THR A 64 0.09 -0.18 -13.19
C THR A 64 0.52 0.50 -14.49
N GLY A 65 1.73 0.23 -14.97
CA GLY A 65 2.21 0.71 -16.26
C GLY A 65 1.43 0.12 -17.45
N PHE A 66 1.11 -1.17 -17.40
CA PHE A 66 0.25 -1.83 -18.39
C PHE A 66 -1.16 -1.22 -18.39
N TYR A 67 -1.71 -0.92 -17.21
CA TYR A 67 -3.00 -0.26 -17.07
C TYR A 67 -2.98 1.13 -17.73
N PHE A 68 -1.92 1.91 -17.52
CA PHE A 68 -1.70 3.19 -18.21
C PHE A 68 -1.71 3.01 -19.73
N ALA A 69 -0.95 2.05 -20.26
CA ALA A 69 -0.90 1.78 -21.70
C ALA A 69 -2.29 1.46 -22.31
N LYS A 70 -3.22 0.93 -21.51
CA LYS A 70 -4.57 0.55 -21.96
C LYS A 70 -5.65 1.59 -21.70
N ASN A 71 -5.44 2.50 -20.75
CA ASN A 71 -6.50 3.39 -20.25
C ASN A 71 -6.15 4.87 -20.29
N PHE A 72 -4.93 5.23 -20.73
CA PHE A 72 -4.51 6.61 -20.87
C PHE A 72 -4.98 7.21 -22.18
N ASN A 73 -5.64 8.38 -22.10
CA ASN A 73 -6.03 9.19 -23.24
C ASN A 73 -5.45 10.59 -23.09
N PHE A 74 -4.91 11.12 -24.19
CA PHE A 74 -4.27 12.44 -24.18
C PHE A 74 -5.25 13.59 -24.48
N PHE A 75 -6.36 13.31 -25.18
CA PHE A 75 -7.32 14.32 -25.65
C PHE A 75 -8.67 14.21 -24.92
N PRO A 76 -9.36 15.33 -24.58
CA PRO A 76 -8.93 16.73 -24.75
C PRO A 76 -7.88 17.19 -23.73
N VAL A 77 -7.76 16.48 -22.60
CA VAL A 77 -6.70 16.63 -21.61
C VAL A 77 -6.26 15.24 -21.15
N PRO A 78 -5.00 15.07 -20.70
CA PRO A 78 -4.50 13.82 -20.16
C PRO A 78 -5.41 13.26 -19.05
N HIS A 79 -5.97 12.07 -19.26
CA HIS A 79 -6.83 11.41 -18.28
C HIS A 79 -6.73 9.89 -18.38
N LEU A 80 -7.05 9.21 -17.28
CA LEU A 80 -7.17 7.76 -17.21
C LEU A 80 -8.63 7.34 -17.18
N ASN A 81 -8.98 6.27 -17.90
CA ASN A 81 -10.24 5.57 -17.63
C ASN A 81 -10.10 4.78 -16.33
N LEU A 82 -10.49 5.37 -15.20
CA LEU A 82 -10.39 4.76 -13.87
C LEU A 82 -11.52 3.76 -13.58
N THR A 83 -12.69 3.91 -14.20
CA THR A 83 -13.87 3.08 -13.93
C THR A 83 -14.18 2.21 -15.13
N ASN A 84 -13.94 0.90 -15.01
CA ASN A 84 -14.17 -0.07 -16.07
C ASN A 84 -14.27 -1.49 -15.48
N ASN A 85 -14.48 -2.50 -16.34
CA ASN A 85 -14.53 -3.91 -15.96
C ASN A 85 -13.32 -4.72 -16.43
N GLN A 86 -12.16 -4.08 -16.62
CA GLN A 86 -10.93 -4.81 -16.96
C GLN A 86 -10.45 -5.72 -15.82
N ALA A 87 -10.70 -5.27 -14.61
CA ALA A 87 -10.69 -6.08 -13.40
C ALA A 87 -12.12 -6.10 -12.83
N PHE A 88 -12.36 -6.98 -11.87
CA PHE A 88 -13.68 -7.15 -11.27
C PHE A 88 -14.74 -7.58 -12.30
N TYR A 89 -14.32 -8.26 -13.36
CA TYR A 89 -15.22 -8.71 -14.41
C TYR A 89 -16.29 -9.68 -13.85
N PRO A 90 -17.58 -9.53 -14.22
CA PRO A 90 -18.15 -8.57 -15.17
C PRO A 90 -18.57 -7.22 -14.56
N TYR A 91 -18.60 -7.11 -13.23
CA TYR A 91 -19.15 -5.98 -12.47
C TYR A 91 -18.40 -4.65 -12.69
N GLY A 92 -17.07 -4.74 -12.77
CA GLY A 92 -16.18 -3.60 -12.82
C GLY A 92 -15.99 -2.87 -11.50
N THR A 93 -15.01 -1.96 -11.50
CA THR A 93 -14.62 -1.20 -10.32
C THR A 93 -13.89 0.08 -10.71
N ASN A 94 -13.65 0.94 -9.71
CA ASN A 94 -12.80 2.11 -9.84
C ASN A 94 -11.35 1.76 -9.45
N SER A 95 -10.39 1.95 -10.33
CA SER A 95 -8.98 1.62 -10.09
C SER A 95 -8.16 2.69 -9.35
N VAL A 96 -8.81 3.70 -8.74
CA VAL A 96 -8.11 4.86 -8.17
C VAL A 96 -7.06 4.55 -7.10
N PHE A 97 -7.23 3.50 -6.30
CA PHE A 97 -6.30 3.16 -5.20
C PHE A 97 -5.15 2.23 -5.59
N GLN A 98 -4.74 2.26 -6.87
CA GLN A 98 -3.48 1.69 -7.32
C GLN A 98 -2.29 2.57 -6.88
N PRO A 99 -1.08 2.00 -6.71
CA PRO A 99 0.08 2.76 -6.27
C PRO A 99 0.70 3.55 -7.44
N TRP A 100 0.01 4.63 -7.82
CA TRP A 100 0.35 5.43 -8.99
C TRP A 100 1.69 6.13 -8.86
N GLY A 101 2.57 5.90 -9.84
CA GLY A 101 3.77 6.68 -10.08
C GLY A 101 3.77 7.12 -11.53
N ILE A 102 3.14 8.26 -11.82
CA ILE A 102 2.76 8.68 -13.18
C ILE A 102 3.93 8.63 -14.16
N GLU A 103 5.12 9.08 -13.77
CA GLU A 103 6.29 9.07 -14.64
C GLU A 103 6.78 7.64 -14.93
N LYS A 104 6.86 6.80 -13.89
CA LYS A 104 7.21 5.38 -14.01
C LYS A 104 6.21 4.66 -14.92
N ASP A 105 4.93 4.90 -14.70
CA ASP A 105 3.84 4.24 -15.41
C ASP A 105 3.78 4.68 -16.88
N LEU A 106 4.00 5.97 -17.17
CA LEU A 106 4.13 6.49 -18.54
C LEU A 106 5.38 5.94 -19.25
N PHE A 107 6.52 5.87 -18.55
CA PHE A 107 7.75 5.29 -19.09
C PHE A 107 7.54 3.82 -19.49
N TYR A 108 6.96 3.03 -18.58
CA TYR A 108 6.59 1.64 -18.87
C TYR A 108 5.59 1.57 -20.02
N ALA A 109 4.53 2.38 -20.00
CA ALA A 109 3.49 2.34 -21.02
C ALA A 109 4.01 2.65 -22.42
N GLY A 110 4.94 3.61 -22.54
CA GLY A 110 5.60 3.94 -23.80
C GLY A 110 6.43 2.78 -24.35
N LEU A 111 7.32 2.21 -23.52
CA LEU A 111 8.14 1.07 -23.93
C LEU A 111 7.30 -0.20 -24.19
N TYR A 112 6.29 -0.45 -23.36
CA TYR A 112 5.36 -1.56 -23.56
C TYR A 112 4.58 -1.44 -24.88
N SER A 113 4.18 -0.23 -25.26
CA SER A 113 3.44 0.00 -26.52
C SER A 113 4.33 -0.21 -27.75
N LEU A 114 5.62 0.15 -27.66
CA LEU A 114 6.59 0.02 -28.75
C LEU A 114 7.19 -1.38 -28.86
N PHE A 115 7.52 -2.01 -27.73
CA PHE A 115 8.36 -3.21 -27.65
C PHE A 115 7.69 -4.39 -26.92
N GLN A 116 6.43 -4.26 -26.51
CA GLN A 116 5.71 -5.26 -25.69
C GLN A 116 6.37 -5.45 -24.31
N THR A 117 6.11 -6.60 -23.67
CA THR A 117 6.62 -6.88 -22.32
C THR A 117 8.14 -6.94 -22.29
N GLY A 118 8.76 -6.31 -21.29
CA GLY A 118 10.20 -6.31 -21.09
C GLY A 118 10.61 -5.71 -19.75
N PRO A 119 11.91 -5.65 -19.45
CA PRO A 119 12.48 -5.24 -18.16
C PRO A 119 12.53 -3.72 -17.99
N TRP A 120 11.43 -3.04 -18.32
CA TRP A 120 11.37 -1.58 -18.43
C TRP A 120 11.53 -0.88 -17.08
N LEU A 121 11.00 -1.45 -16.00
CA LEU A 121 11.14 -0.86 -14.66
C LEU A 121 12.55 -1.00 -14.09
N GLN A 122 13.26 -2.07 -14.45
CA GLN A 122 14.68 -2.25 -14.13
C GLN A 122 15.52 -1.12 -14.74
N PHE A 123 15.32 -0.83 -16.03
CA PHE A 123 16.01 0.29 -16.70
C PHE A 123 15.63 1.65 -16.12
N TYR A 124 14.33 1.87 -15.85
CA TYR A 124 13.89 3.12 -15.24
C TYR A 124 14.48 3.32 -13.83
N TYR A 125 14.61 2.26 -13.05
CA TYR A 125 15.26 2.32 -11.74
C TYR A 125 16.73 2.76 -11.85
N LEU A 126 17.52 2.18 -12.76
CA LEU A 126 18.90 2.61 -13.00
C LEU A 126 18.99 4.07 -13.45
N LEU A 127 18.09 4.48 -14.35
CA LEU A 127 18.01 5.86 -14.80
C LEU A 127 17.76 6.81 -13.62
N SER A 128 16.88 6.43 -12.69
CA SER A 128 16.58 7.22 -11.50
C SER A 128 17.80 7.39 -10.58
N ILE A 129 18.62 6.36 -10.43
CA ILE A 129 19.87 6.41 -9.66
C ILE A 129 20.88 7.34 -10.36
N ALA A 130 21.05 7.19 -11.68
CA ALA A 130 21.93 8.04 -12.46
C ALA A 130 21.53 9.52 -12.37
N VAL A 131 20.23 9.82 -12.52
CA VAL A 131 19.69 11.18 -12.36
C VAL A 131 19.99 11.73 -10.96
N THR A 132 19.77 10.93 -9.92
CA THR A 132 20.04 11.34 -8.53
C THR A 132 21.50 11.76 -8.35
N VAL A 133 22.46 10.92 -8.77
CA VAL A 133 23.88 11.21 -8.57
C VAL A 133 24.32 12.43 -9.38
N VAL A 134 23.97 12.45 -10.67
CA VAL A 134 24.40 13.49 -11.62
C VAL A 134 23.83 14.86 -11.25
N PHE A 135 22.52 14.95 -10.99
CA PHE A 135 21.89 16.23 -10.71
C PHE A 135 22.19 16.74 -9.30
N THR A 136 22.35 15.87 -8.29
CA THR A 136 22.84 16.28 -6.96
C THR A 136 24.26 16.87 -7.07
N PHE A 137 25.14 16.24 -7.84
CA PHE A 137 26.47 16.78 -8.12
C PHE A 137 26.39 18.18 -8.75
N PHE A 138 25.57 18.37 -9.80
CA PHE A 138 25.44 19.65 -10.48
C PHE A 138 24.83 20.75 -9.60
N LEU A 139 23.90 20.40 -8.70
CA LEU A 139 23.32 21.31 -7.72
C LEU A 139 24.38 21.81 -6.72
N LEU A 140 25.23 20.91 -6.23
CA LEU A 140 26.13 21.22 -5.12
C LEU A 140 27.52 21.71 -5.55
N ARG A 141 27.99 21.40 -6.76
CA ARG A 141 29.39 21.65 -7.18
C ARG A 141 29.84 23.09 -7.02
N LYS A 142 28.94 24.06 -7.21
CA LYS A 142 29.26 25.50 -7.11
C LYS A 142 29.47 25.92 -5.66
N ASP A 143 28.66 25.40 -4.74
CA ASP A 143 28.61 25.83 -3.35
C ASP A 143 29.52 25.00 -2.43
N TYR A 144 29.87 23.77 -2.82
CA TYR A 144 30.63 22.83 -1.99
C TYR A 144 31.86 22.21 -2.67
N GLY A 145 32.13 22.54 -3.94
CA GLY A 145 33.24 21.98 -4.71
C GLY A 145 33.00 20.55 -5.20
N LEU A 146 33.92 20.04 -6.02
CA LEU A 146 33.76 18.78 -6.76
C LEU A 146 33.61 17.56 -5.84
N TYR A 147 34.53 17.37 -4.88
CA TYR A 147 34.57 16.16 -4.06
C TYR A 147 33.35 16.00 -3.15
N ARG A 148 32.92 17.10 -2.52
CA ARG A 148 31.76 17.07 -1.61
C ARG A 148 30.47 16.90 -2.37
N ALA A 149 30.35 17.53 -3.54
CA ALA A 149 29.20 17.35 -4.42
C ALA A 149 29.11 15.91 -4.94
N ALA A 150 30.23 15.30 -5.33
CA ALA A 150 30.28 13.92 -5.76
C ALA A 150 29.92 12.97 -4.61
N GLY A 151 30.55 13.14 -3.44
CA GLY A 151 30.26 12.35 -2.24
C GLY A 151 28.79 12.43 -1.82
N ALA A 152 28.18 13.61 -1.84
CA ALA A 152 26.76 13.77 -1.55
C ALA A 152 25.85 13.08 -2.58
N GLY A 153 26.21 13.12 -3.88
CA GLY A 153 25.51 12.38 -4.92
C GLY A 153 25.55 10.87 -4.68
N PHE A 154 26.74 10.33 -4.37
CA PHE A 154 26.92 8.91 -4.05
C PHE A 154 26.18 8.50 -2.78
N ILE A 155 26.28 9.28 -1.70
CA ILE A 155 25.59 8.99 -0.44
C ILE A 155 24.07 8.99 -0.65
N ALA A 156 23.52 10.02 -1.29
CA ALA A 156 22.09 10.14 -1.49
C ALA A 156 21.50 8.99 -2.33
N ALA A 157 22.28 8.42 -3.25
CA ALA A 157 21.85 7.30 -4.08
C ALA A 157 22.10 5.92 -3.45
N PHE A 158 23.31 5.68 -2.92
CA PHE A 158 23.77 4.34 -2.54
C PHE A 158 23.69 4.04 -1.05
N PHE A 159 23.56 5.05 -0.17
CA PHE A 159 23.40 4.87 1.28
C PHE A 159 21.93 4.95 1.73
N ASN A 160 20.99 5.11 0.81
CA ASN A 160 19.57 4.99 1.12
C ASN A 160 19.17 3.51 1.21
N PHE A 161 19.68 2.83 2.24
CA PHE A 161 19.55 1.38 2.41
C PHE A 161 18.09 0.92 2.41
N TYR A 162 17.19 1.72 3.00
CA TYR A 162 15.76 1.46 2.96
C TYR A 162 15.19 1.46 1.54
N ALA A 163 15.50 2.49 0.73
CA ALA A 163 15.05 2.55 -0.66
C ALA A 163 15.60 1.40 -1.51
N ILE A 164 16.86 1.02 -1.28
CA ILE A 164 17.49 -0.14 -1.94
C ILE A 164 16.78 -1.43 -1.52
N ALA A 165 16.53 -1.62 -0.22
CA ALA A 165 15.83 -2.79 0.31
C ALA A 165 14.44 -2.95 -0.30
N LYS A 166 13.74 -1.84 -0.57
CA LYS A 166 12.42 -1.83 -1.20
C LYS A 166 12.44 -2.27 -2.67
N TYR A 167 13.55 -2.18 -3.40
CA TYR A 167 13.60 -2.72 -4.76
C TYR A 167 13.77 -4.26 -4.77
N PRO A 168 13.03 -5.04 -5.58
CA PRO A 168 11.98 -4.62 -6.51
C PRO A 168 10.57 -4.69 -5.91
N GLN A 169 10.40 -5.13 -4.66
CA GLN A 169 9.09 -5.31 -4.01
C GLN A 169 8.19 -4.06 -4.02
N HIS A 170 8.78 -2.89 -3.88
CA HIS A 170 8.14 -1.58 -3.89
C HIS A 170 8.93 -0.61 -4.75
N VAL A 171 8.95 -0.86 -6.06
CA VAL A 171 9.67 -0.02 -7.03
C VAL A 171 9.32 1.47 -6.88
N GLY A 172 8.05 1.79 -6.60
CA GLY A 172 7.60 3.17 -6.37
C GLY A 172 8.33 3.87 -5.22
N TYR A 173 8.73 3.16 -4.16
CA TYR A 173 9.47 3.71 -3.02
C TYR A 173 10.99 3.69 -3.23
N ALA A 174 11.50 2.85 -4.13
CA ALA A 174 12.91 2.86 -4.49
C ALA A 174 13.29 4.06 -5.38
N ILE A 175 12.33 4.63 -6.11
CA ILE A 175 12.54 5.72 -7.07
C ILE A 175 12.32 7.08 -6.39
N LEU A 176 13.41 7.73 -5.98
CA LEU A 176 13.36 8.94 -5.12
C LEU A 176 13.98 10.21 -5.73
N HIS A 177 14.49 10.13 -6.96
CA HIS A 177 15.30 11.16 -7.58
C HIS A 177 14.72 12.59 -7.52
N TRP A 178 13.45 12.84 -7.88
CA TRP A 178 12.87 14.19 -7.80
C TRP A 178 12.68 14.69 -6.37
N THR A 179 12.36 13.80 -5.44
CA THR A 179 12.26 14.11 -4.01
C THR A 179 13.64 14.48 -3.44
N ILE A 180 14.67 13.68 -3.72
CA ILE A 180 16.04 13.95 -3.27
C ILE A 180 16.52 15.30 -3.79
N LEU A 181 16.36 15.56 -5.09
CA LEU A 181 16.75 16.82 -5.71
C LEU A 181 15.96 18.01 -5.16
N SER A 182 14.69 17.82 -4.80
CA SER A 182 13.86 18.83 -4.14
C SER A 182 14.43 19.23 -2.77
N PHE A 183 14.84 18.26 -1.95
CA PHE A 183 15.47 18.54 -0.64
C PHE A 183 16.77 19.34 -0.79
N PHE A 184 17.63 18.97 -1.75
CA PHE A 184 18.86 19.72 -2.01
C PHE A 184 18.58 21.14 -2.54
N ALA A 185 17.60 21.31 -3.43
CA ALA A 185 17.22 22.62 -3.95
C ALA A 185 16.65 23.53 -2.84
N ASP A 186 15.74 23.01 -2.00
CA ASP A 186 15.17 23.73 -0.86
C ASP A 186 16.27 24.15 0.13
N PHE A 187 17.19 23.23 0.47
CA PHE A 187 18.34 23.53 1.32
C PHE A 187 19.21 24.67 0.77
N LEU A 188 19.54 24.65 -0.54
CA LEU A 188 20.35 25.71 -1.16
C LEU A 188 19.63 27.06 -1.18
N ILE A 189 18.31 27.07 -1.40
CA ILE A 189 17.50 28.29 -1.34
C ILE A 189 17.51 28.84 0.10
N VAL A 190 17.20 28.02 1.10
CA VAL A 190 17.20 28.40 2.52
C VAL A 190 18.58 28.92 2.93
N LYS A 191 19.66 28.21 2.57
CA LYS A 191 21.05 28.63 2.82
C LYS A 191 21.29 30.04 2.30
N ARG A 192 20.97 30.31 1.04
CA ARG A 192 21.19 31.63 0.42
C ARG A 192 20.37 32.71 1.11
N VAL A 193 19.10 32.45 1.45
CA VAL A 193 18.25 33.42 2.15
C VAL A 193 18.76 33.73 3.57
N VAL A 194 19.16 32.69 4.32
CA VAL A 194 19.71 32.83 5.68
C VAL A 194 21.02 33.63 5.62
N MET A 195 21.91 33.30 4.69
CA MET A 195 23.20 33.97 4.47
C MET A 195 23.10 35.32 3.73
N ARG A 196 21.88 35.79 3.41
CA ARG A 196 21.62 37.02 2.64
C ARG A 196 22.32 37.08 1.27
N GLN A 197 22.46 35.93 0.63
CA GLN A 197 23.01 35.76 -0.71
C GLN A 197 21.91 35.80 -1.78
N HIS A 198 22.27 36.16 -3.01
CA HIS A 198 21.35 36.17 -4.14
C HIS A 198 20.86 34.76 -4.48
N VAL A 199 19.53 34.56 -4.52
CA VAL A 199 18.91 33.32 -4.99
C VAL A 199 18.67 33.46 -6.49
N SER A 200 19.54 32.88 -7.32
CA SER A 200 19.42 33.01 -8.78
C SER A 200 18.07 32.53 -9.33
N LEU A 201 17.54 33.20 -10.35
CA LEU A 201 16.29 32.80 -11.02
C LEU A 201 16.31 31.33 -11.49
N ARG A 202 17.44 30.85 -12.02
CA ARG A 202 17.59 29.45 -12.45
C ARG A 202 17.32 28.42 -11.34
N LEU A 203 17.71 28.73 -10.11
CA LEU A 203 17.47 27.84 -8.96
C LEU A 203 15.99 27.84 -8.57
N ILE A 204 15.32 29.00 -8.66
CA ILE A 204 13.88 29.10 -8.45
C ILE A 204 13.12 28.33 -9.54
N LEU A 205 13.45 28.54 -10.82
CA LEU A 205 12.83 27.81 -11.94
C LEU A 205 13.08 26.31 -11.85
N LEU A 206 14.29 25.89 -11.47
CA LEU A 206 14.58 24.49 -11.23
C LEU A 206 13.74 23.94 -10.09
N ARG A 207 13.57 24.70 -9.00
CA ARG A 207 12.74 24.26 -7.88
C ARG A 207 11.27 24.11 -8.26
N VAL A 208 10.73 25.06 -9.03
CA VAL A 208 9.36 24.99 -9.58
C VAL A 208 9.23 23.77 -10.48
N CYS A 209 10.20 23.53 -11.36
CA CYS A 209 10.24 22.34 -12.20
C CYS A 209 10.24 21.05 -11.35
N LEU A 210 11.08 20.97 -10.32
CA LEU A 210 11.14 19.82 -9.41
C LEU A 210 9.85 19.63 -8.60
N LEU A 211 9.12 20.70 -8.25
CA LEU A 211 7.80 20.56 -7.62
C LEU A 211 6.84 19.80 -8.52
N VAL A 212 6.76 20.21 -9.79
CA VAL A 212 5.88 19.55 -10.76
C VAL A 212 6.36 18.14 -11.06
N LEU A 213 7.66 17.93 -11.29
CA LEU A 213 8.22 16.61 -11.55
C LEU A 213 8.04 15.64 -10.37
N SER A 214 8.06 16.12 -9.12
CA SER A 214 7.81 15.27 -7.95
C SER A 214 6.41 14.62 -7.94
N LEU A 215 5.43 15.24 -8.61
CA LEU A 215 4.10 14.65 -8.83
C LEU A 215 4.12 13.46 -9.80
N GLY A 216 5.21 13.27 -10.55
CA GLY A 216 5.44 12.08 -11.37
C GLY A 216 5.88 10.86 -10.55
N GLN A 217 6.31 11.05 -9.30
CA GLN A 217 6.71 9.94 -8.40
C GLN A 217 5.47 9.32 -7.73
N ASP A 218 5.69 8.33 -6.85
CA ASP A 218 4.60 7.70 -6.10
C ASP A 218 3.78 8.74 -5.33
N LEU A 219 2.49 8.83 -5.67
CA LEU A 219 1.57 9.85 -5.13
C LEU A 219 1.12 9.54 -3.69
N GLY A 220 1.17 8.28 -3.28
CA GLY A 220 0.72 7.86 -1.95
C GLY A 220 1.68 8.27 -0.84
N TYR A 221 2.99 8.30 -1.13
CA TYR A 221 4.02 8.50 -0.12
C TYR A 221 5.16 9.41 -0.58
N VAL A 222 5.76 9.18 -1.74
CA VAL A 222 7.04 9.81 -2.12
C VAL A 222 6.88 11.28 -2.45
N ALA A 223 5.94 11.63 -3.34
CA ALA A 223 5.70 13.00 -3.78
C ALA A 223 5.41 13.94 -2.59
N GLY A 224 4.71 13.43 -1.57
CA GLY A 224 4.37 14.18 -0.36
C GLY A 224 5.59 14.71 0.40
N TYR A 225 6.70 13.98 0.45
CA TYR A 225 7.91 14.46 1.13
C TYR A 225 8.54 15.66 0.42
N ALA A 226 8.52 15.70 -0.91
CA ALA A 226 9.01 16.84 -1.69
C ALA A 226 8.15 18.09 -1.47
N LEU A 227 6.82 17.91 -1.39
CA LEU A 227 5.87 18.98 -1.07
C LEU A 227 6.06 19.49 0.36
N THR A 228 6.22 18.59 1.33
CA THR A 228 6.52 18.96 2.73
C THR A 228 7.84 19.71 2.86
N SER A 229 8.90 19.29 2.16
CA SER A 229 10.17 20.01 2.12
C SER A 229 9.99 21.45 1.65
N PHE A 230 9.23 21.65 0.57
CA PHE A 230 8.92 22.98 0.06
C PHE A 230 8.12 23.81 1.07
N THR A 231 7.02 23.27 1.59
CA THR A 231 6.11 23.98 2.47
C THR A 231 6.80 24.41 3.76
N VAL A 232 7.56 23.51 4.41
CA VAL A 232 8.30 23.87 5.63
C VAL A 232 9.37 24.91 5.32
N SER A 233 10.11 24.77 4.21
CA SER A 233 11.16 25.71 3.82
C SER A 233 10.62 27.10 3.49
N ILE A 234 9.50 27.20 2.76
CA ILE A 234 8.90 28.49 2.39
C ILE A 234 8.29 29.18 3.61
N LEU A 235 7.61 28.44 4.49
CA LEU A 235 7.07 28.98 5.74
C LEU A 235 8.20 29.52 6.63
N TYR A 236 9.32 28.79 6.72
CA TYR A 236 10.50 29.26 7.44
C TYR A 236 11.09 30.53 6.83
N ILE A 237 11.23 30.59 5.50
CA ILE A 237 11.71 31.78 4.79
C ILE A 237 10.78 32.98 5.03
N ILE A 238 9.46 32.77 4.98
CA ILE A 238 8.47 33.82 5.27
C ILE A 238 8.63 34.32 6.70
N ALA A 239 8.66 33.41 7.68
CA ALA A 239 8.83 33.76 9.10
C ALA A 239 10.13 34.54 9.35
N LEU A 240 11.24 34.12 8.74
CA LEU A 240 12.52 34.80 8.84
C LEU A 240 12.48 36.22 8.25
N ASN A 241 11.79 36.42 7.12
CA ASN A 241 11.63 37.74 6.52
C ASN A 241 10.70 38.64 7.35
N ILE A 242 9.62 38.09 7.91
CA ILE A 242 8.73 38.81 8.84
C ILE A 242 9.52 39.27 10.07
N GLN A 243 10.35 38.39 10.65
CA GLN A 243 11.21 38.72 11.79
C GLN A 243 12.18 39.87 11.46
N ARG A 244 12.84 39.82 10.29
CA ARG A 244 13.74 40.89 9.82
C ARG A 244 13.03 42.22 9.59
N TYR A 245 11.78 42.16 9.12
CA TYR A 245 10.95 43.34 8.88
C TYR A 245 10.44 43.97 10.18
N LEU A 246 9.74 43.18 11.01
CA LEU A 246 9.04 43.69 12.19
C LEU A 246 9.98 43.98 13.36
N ILE A 247 10.92 43.07 13.65
CA ILE A 247 11.75 43.16 14.85
C ILE A 247 12.99 44.00 14.57
N LYS A 248 13.72 43.69 13.49
CA LYS A 248 15.00 44.34 13.20
C LYS A 248 14.87 45.64 12.42
N LYS A 249 13.68 45.95 11.88
CA LYS A 249 13.40 47.12 11.01
C LYS A 249 14.39 47.26 9.84
N GLU A 250 14.99 46.15 9.41
CA GLU A 250 16.09 46.13 8.43
C GLU A 250 15.59 46.24 6.97
N VAL A 251 14.30 46.02 6.74
CA VAL A 251 13.77 45.72 5.41
C VAL A 251 12.67 46.70 5.01
N LYS A 252 12.83 47.36 3.86
CA LYS A 252 11.71 48.04 3.16
C LYS A 252 11.21 47.11 2.05
N ILE A 253 10.10 46.40 2.30
CA ILE A 253 9.57 45.33 1.43
C ILE A 253 9.47 45.76 -0.04
N LYS A 254 8.90 46.96 -0.31
CA LYS A 254 8.76 47.51 -1.68
C LYS A 254 10.09 47.64 -2.42
N LYS A 255 11.16 48.05 -1.72
CA LYS A 255 12.50 48.21 -2.33
C LYS A 255 13.11 46.85 -2.65
N ILE A 256 12.95 45.86 -1.77
CA ILE A 256 13.48 44.50 -1.98
C ILE A 256 12.79 43.83 -3.17
N LEU A 257 11.47 43.88 -3.25
CA LEU A 257 10.71 43.29 -4.36
C LEU A 257 11.17 43.86 -5.71
N ARG A 258 11.31 45.20 -5.80
CA ARG A 258 11.78 45.85 -7.03
C ARG A 258 13.20 45.42 -7.42
N LEU A 259 14.11 45.34 -6.45
CA LEU A 259 15.49 44.90 -6.69
C LEU A 259 15.57 43.42 -7.10
N GLN A 260 14.77 42.55 -6.48
CA GLN A 260 14.67 41.15 -6.85
C GLN A 260 14.14 40.96 -8.28
N LEU A 261 13.08 41.69 -8.65
CA LEU A 261 12.53 41.69 -10.01
C LEU A 261 13.58 42.09 -11.06
N LEU A 262 14.32 43.17 -10.81
CA LEU A 262 15.40 43.61 -11.71
C LEU A 262 16.52 42.57 -11.79
N SER A 263 16.88 41.97 -10.66
CA SER A 263 17.89 40.90 -10.62
C SER A 263 17.44 39.66 -11.39
N TYR A 264 16.18 39.25 -11.27
CA TYR A 264 15.65 38.09 -12.00
C TYR A 264 15.53 38.37 -13.50
N LYS A 265 15.15 39.59 -13.89
CA LYS A 265 15.19 40.02 -15.29
C LYS A 265 16.61 39.88 -15.84
N ARG A 266 17.63 40.35 -15.11
CA ARG A 266 19.04 40.21 -15.51
C ARG A 266 19.47 38.74 -15.59
N ASP A 267 19.12 37.93 -14.59
CA ASP A 267 19.44 36.50 -14.57
C ASP A 267 18.83 35.76 -15.78
N PHE A 268 17.60 36.09 -16.15
CA PHE A 268 16.91 35.52 -17.30
C PHE A 268 17.68 35.80 -18.60
N PHE A 269 18.02 37.07 -18.86
CA PHE A 269 18.76 37.45 -20.07
C PHE A 269 20.22 36.98 -20.07
N THR A 270 20.81 36.70 -18.90
CA THR A 270 22.16 36.12 -18.80
C THR A 270 22.16 34.63 -19.16
N HIS A 271 21.07 33.92 -18.85
CA HIS A 271 20.94 32.48 -19.10
C HIS A 271 19.56 32.12 -19.68
N PRO A 272 19.21 32.64 -20.87
CA PRO A 272 17.86 32.48 -21.42
C PRO A 272 17.57 31.03 -21.77
N LYS A 273 18.53 30.31 -22.37
CA LYS A 273 18.39 28.90 -22.76
C LYS A 273 18.00 28.01 -21.58
N THR A 274 18.75 28.07 -20.48
CA THR A 274 18.45 27.26 -19.28
C THR A 274 17.08 27.63 -18.68
N SER A 275 16.76 28.92 -18.63
CA SER A 275 15.48 29.40 -18.09
C SER A 275 14.30 28.91 -18.93
N LEU A 276 14.41 29.01 -20.26
CA LEU A 276 13.39 28.53 -21.21
C LEU A 276 13.24 27.00 -21.17
N ILE A 277 14.33 26.24 -21.08
CA ILE A 277 14.26 24.78 -20.94
C ILE A 277 13.52 24.38 -19.66
N LEU A 278 13.85 25.00 -18.52
CA LEU A 278 13.16 24.71 -17.26
C LEU A 278 11.68 25.07 -17.31
N LEU A 279 11.33 26.21 -17.93
CA LEU A 279 9.94 26.60 -18.14
C LEU A 279 9.20 25.63 -19.06
N ALA A 280 9.84 25.19 -20.16
CA ALA A 280 9.26 24.23 -21.09
C ALA A 280 9.02 22.87 -20.42
N ILE A 281 10.00 22.33 -19.69
CA ILE A 281 9.84 21.08 -18.93
C ILE A 281 8.71 21.25 -17.90
N THR A 282 8.68 22.37 -17.18
CA THR A 282 7.61 22.65 -16.21
C THR A 282 6.25 22.66 -16.88
N ALA A 283 6.10 23.32 -18.03
CA ALA A 283 4.84 23.40 -18.76
C ALA A 283 4.39 22.02 -19.26
N ILE A 284 5.30 21.25 -19.87
CA ILE A 284 5.01 19.89 -20.37
C ILE A 284 4.62 18.96 -19.21
N ALA A 285 5.43 18.92 -18.15
CA ALA A 285 5.13 18.09 -16.98
C ALA A 285 3.83 18.53 -16.29
N SER A 286 3.54 19.84 -16.25
CA SER A 286 2.29 20.35 -15.66
C SER A 286 1.09 19.91 -16.48
N TYR A 287 1.18 19.99 -17.81
CA TYR A 287 0.12 19.56 -18.71
C TYR A 287 -0.17 18.05 -18.59
N ILE A 288 0.86 17.22 -18.40
CA ILE A 288 0.69 15.76 -18.29
C ILE A 288 0.29 15.35 -16.86
N TYR A 289 0.99 15.82 -15.83
CA TYR A 289 0.85 15.30 -14.47
C TYR A 289 -0.33 15.93 -13.72
N LEU A 290 -0.55 17.25 -13.82
CA LEU A 290 -1.58 17.91 -13.01
C LEU A 290 -3.00 17.38 -13.28
N PRO A 291 -3.45 17.20 -14.53
CA PRO A 291 -4.79 16.65 -14.78
C PRO A 291 -4.97 15.26 -14.17
N LEU A 292 -3.96 14.40 -14.30
CA LEU A 292 -3.98 13.05 -13.74
C LEU A 292 -4.01 13.06 -12.21
N VAL A 293 -3.16 13.86 -11.56
CA VAL A 293 -3.12 14.01 -10.09
C VAL A 293 -4.46 14.53 -9.57
N LEU A 294 -5.05 15.53 -10.23
CA LEU A 294 -6.34 16.08 -9.85
C LEU A 294 -7.46 15.05 -10.04
N GLN A 295 -7.45 14.28 -11.14
CA GLN A 295 -8.41 13.22 -11.40
C GLN A 295 -8.33 12.13 -10.31
N ILE A 296 -7.13 11.63 -10.01
CA ILE A 296 -6.87 10.61 -8.99
C ILE A 296 -7.26 11.14 -7.61
N GLY A 297 -6.84 12.36 -7.26
CA GLY A 297 -7.16 12.99 -5.97
C GLY A 297 -8.66 13.17 -5.77
N LYS A 298 -9.40 13.60 -6.80
CA LYS A 298 -10.86 13.74 -6.74
C LYS A 298 -11.55 12.38 -6.56
N ALA A 299 -11.14 11.37 -7.34
CA ALA A 299 -11.71 10.02 -7.26
C ALA A 299 -11.38 9.32 -5.92
N ALA A 300 -10.20 9.56 -5.35
CA ALA A 300 -9.82 9.02 -4.05
C ALA A 300 -10.64 9.66 -2.92
N LYS A 301 -10.86 10.97 -3.01
CA LYS A 301 -11.69 11.72 -2.04
C LYS A 301 -13.16 11.29 -2.08
N SER A 302 -13.72 10.94 -3.23
CA SER A 302 -15.10 10.40 -3.28
C SER A 302 -15.27 9.04 -2.60
N LEU A 303 -14.17 8.38 -2.22
CA LEU A 303 -14.15 7.08 -1.55
C LEU A 303 -13.49 7.15 -0.16
N SER A 304 -13.37 8.34 0.44
CA SER A 304 -12.65 8.53 1.71
C SER A 304 -13.46 8.32 2.99
N ASP A 305 -14.79 8.15 2.89
CA ASP A 305 -15.71 8.20 4.05
C ASP A 305 -15.75 6.93 4.92
N THR A 306 -14.88 5.96 4.66
CA THR A 306 -14.74 4.78 5.52
C THR A 306 -13.70 5.00 6.59
N GLY A 307 -14.19 4.91 7.84
CA GLY A 307 -13.50 5.17 9.09
C GLY A 307 -12.02 4.79 9.07
N ASP A 308 -11.22 5.68 9.64
CA ASP A 308 -9.77 5.61 9.71
C ASP A 308 -9.29 4.18 9.97
N PHE A 309 -8.66 3.58 8.96
CA PHE A 309 -7.82 2.42 9.17
C PHE A 309 -6.67 2.88 10.06
N TYR A 310 -6.78 2.61 11.36
CA TYR A 310 -5.71 2.85 12.32
C TYR A 310 -4.56 1.91 11.99
N GLY A 311 -3.59 2.42 11.23
CA GLY A 311 -2.47 1.65 10.74
C GLY A 311 -1.74 0.96 11.88
N ALA A 312 -1.66 -0.36 11.81
CA ALA A 312 -0.88 -1.17 12.73
C ALA A 312 0.63 -1.06 12.48
N TRP A 313 1.08 -0.30 11.48
CA TRP A 313 2.49 -0.22 11.10
C TRP A 313 3.19 1.03 11.63
N TRP A 314 3.67 0.93 12.86
CA TRP A 314 4.43 1.98 13.53
C TRP A 314 5.90 1.58 13.71
N THR A 315 6.80 2.52 13.45
CA THR A 315 8.25 2.40 13.60
C THR A 315 8.69 3.31 14.72
N ASN A 316 9.29 2.75 15.76
CA ASN A 316 9.76 3.54 16.89
C ASN A 316 10.91 4.48 16.48
N PRO A 317 10.87 5.78 16.84
CA PRO A 317 11.95 6.73 16.56
C PRO A 317 13.35 6.26 17.02
N ALA A 318 13.40 5.46 18.09
CA ALA A 318 14.66 4.92 18.62
C ALA A 318 15.36 3.96 17.64
N ARG A 319 14.67 3.44 16.62
CA ARG A 319 15.32 2.65 15.56
C ARG A 319 16.36 3.44 14.76
N LEU A 320 16.33 4.77 14.82
CA LEU A 320 17.34 5.67 14.23
C LEU A 320 18.77 5.33 14.66
N ILE A 321 18.95 4.78 15.88
CA ILE A 321 20.26 4.44 16.43
C ILE A 321 20.70 2.99 16.15
N ILE A 322 20.01 2.25 15.28
CA ILE A 322 20.44 0.89 14.91
C ILE A 322 21.48 0.98 13.78
N PRO A 323 22.69 0.39 13.93
CA PRO A 323 23.70 0.37 12.86
C PRO A 323 23.32 -0.61 11.75
N PHE A 324 24.15 -0.74 10.72
CA PHE A 324 24.11 -1.87 9.79
C PHE A 324 25.36 -2.76 9.99
N PHE A 325 25.47 -3.44 11.14
CA PHE A 325 26.50 -4.45 11.37
C PHE A 325 25.98 -5.87 11.08
N PRO A 326 26.86 -6.83 10.74
CA PRO A 326 26.43 -8.18 10.38
C PRO A 326 25.46 -8.84 11.37
N PHE A 327 25.65 -8.63 12.68
CA PHE A 327 24.82 -9.20 13.75
C PHE A 327 23.91 -8.18 14.45
N LEU A 328 24.09 -6.89 14.17
CA LEU A 328 23.33 -5.80 14.78
C LEU A 328 22.91 -4.84 13.66
N ASN A 329 21.77 -5.13 13.05
CA ASN A 329 21.20 -4.33 11.97
C ASN A 329 19.68 -4.30 12.02
N PRO A 330 19.00 -3.38 11.31
CA PRO A 330 17.56 -3.23 11.38
C PRO A 330 16.80 -4.26 10.54
N GLY A 331 17.50 -5.26 9.98
CA GLY A 331 16.92 -6.48 9.43
C GLY A 331 16.59 -7.53 10.51
N GLN A 332 17.06 -7.35 11.75
CA GLN A 332 16.74 -8.21 12.88
C GLN A 332 15.38 -7.85 13.51
N ASN A 333 14.80 -8.77 14.27
CA ASN A 333 13.52 -8.56 14.95
C ASN A 333 13.72 -7.81 16.28
N TYR A 334 13.29 -6.54 16.32
CA TYR A 334 13.28 -5.71 17.53
C TYR A 334 11.87 -5.35 18.02
N ALA A 335 10.82 -5.98 17.50
CA ALA A 335 9.44 -5.62 17.82
C ALA A 335 9.17 -5.65 19.34
N ASN A 336 9.69 -6.67 20.04
CA ASN A 336 9.54 -6.78 21.50
C ASN A 336 10.40 -5.76 22.28
N PHE A 337 11.52 -5.31 21.70
CA PHE A 337 12.42 -4.37 22.36
C PHE A 337 11.91 -2.93 22.26
N PHE A 338 11.45 -2.51 21.07
CA PHE A 338 10.94 -1.17 20.82
C PHE A 338 9.42 -1.04 20.99
N LEU A 339 8.72 -2.16 21.25
CA LEU A 339 7.26 -2.24 21.31
C LEU A 339 6.61 -1.66 20.05
N ASP A 340 7.15 -2.01 18.88
CA ASP A 340 6.71 -1.49 17.60
C ASP A 340 6.42 -2.60 16.58
N SER A 341 5.91 -2.19 15.42
CA SER A 341 5.33 -3.07 14.42
C SER A 341 5.69 -2.56 13.03
N THR A 342 6.96 -2.68 12.68
CA THR A 342 7.50 -2.21 11.40
C THR A 342 6.88 -2.95 10.21
N GLU A 343 6.67 -2.24 9.09
CA GLU A 343 6.18 -2.86 7.84
C GLU A 343 7.31 -3.67 7.20
N ALA A 344 8.53 -3.16 7.18
CA ALA A 344 9.61 -3.73 6.39
C ALA A 344 10.95 -3.77 7.13
N PHE A 345 11.86 -4.58 6.58
CA PHE A 345 13.26 -4.53 6.96
C PHE A 345 13.84 -3.13 6.74
N PHE A 346 14.75 -2.74 7.62
CA PHE A 346 15.47 -1.46 7.58
C PHE A 346 14.63 -0.22 7.94
N ASP A 347 13.37 -0.39 8.34
CA ASP A 347 12.52 0.68 8.86
C ASP A 347 13.22 1.42 10.03
N GLY A 348 13.32 2.74 9.90
CA GLY A 348 13.73 3.66 10.95
C GLY A 348 15.21 4.04 10.97
N SER A 349 16.10 3.33 10.25
CA SER A 349 17.55 3.58 10.34
C SER A 349 18.20 4.01 9.01
N PRO A 350 18.97 5.12 8.99
CA PRO A 350 19.87 5.48 7.89
C PRO A 350 21.29 4.90 8.04
N GLY A 351 21.59 4.18 9.13
CA GLY A 351 22.94 3.71 9.47
C GLY A 351 23.77 4.71 10.29
N TRP A 352 24.68 4.17 11.10
CA TRP A 352 25.55 4.92 12.01
C TRP A 352 26.52 5.84 11.28
N PHE A 353 27.06 5.42 10.13
CA PHE A 353 27.94 6.27 9.34
C PHE A 353 27.25 7.60 9.03
N LEU A 354 26.03 7.55 8.45
CA LEU A 354 25.27 8.74 8.09
C LEU A 354 24.83 9.53 9.31
N LEU A 355 24.36 8.84 10.35
CA LEU A 355 23.94 9.48 11.60
C LEU A 355 25.10 10.26 12.25
N ILE A 356 26.29 9.67 12.33
CA ILE A 356 27.49 10.29 12.91
C ILE A 356 27.96 11.47 12.06
N VAL A 357 28.19 11.28 10.76
CA VAL A 357 28.71 12.38 9.91
C VAL A 357 27.69 13.50 9.77
N GLY A 358 26.39 13.18 9.71
CA GLY A 358 25.33 14.18 9.70
C GLY A 358 25.29 14.98 11.02
N THR A 359 25.30 14.30 12.17
CA THR A 359 25.27 14.95 13.48
C THR A 359 26.52 15.82 13.72
N VAL A 360 27.71 15.31 13.36
CA VAL A 360 28.96 16.07 13.42
C VAL A 360 28.90 17.28 12.49
N GLY A 361 28.37 17.13 11.28
CA GLY A 361 28.21 18.24 10.33
C GLY A 361 27.28 19.32 10.86
N LEU A 362 26.13 18.93 11.45
CA LEU A 362 25.20 19.85 12.09
C LEU A 362 25.83 20.57 13.28
N TRP A 363 26.58 19.84 14.13
CA TRP A 363 27.26 20.39 15.29
C TRP A 363 28.38 21.37 14.92
N GLN A 364 29.16 21.09 13.88
CA GLN A 364 30.16 22.03 13.34
C GLN A 364 29.49 23.27 12.74
N ALA A 365 28.32 23.10 12.12
CA ALA A 365 27.53 24.19 11.56
C ALA A 365 26.62 24.90 12.57
N ARG A 366 26.74 24.66 13.88
CA ARG A 366 25.85 25.23 14.92
C ARG A 366 25.73 26.76 14.91
N LYS A 367 26.77 27.47 14.48
CA LYS A 367 26.75 28.94 14.33
C LYS A 367 25.84 29.41 13.19
N HIS A 368 25.53 28.51 12.24
CA HIS A 368 24.66 28.74 11.09
C HIS A 368 23.47 27.76 11.10
N ILE A 369 23.01 27.36 12.29
CA ILE A 369 21.92 26.36 12.44
C ILE A 369 20.63 26.76 11.72
N GLY A 370 20.39 28.06 11.55
CA GLY A 370 19.25 28.59 10.79
C GLY A 370 19.12 28.03 9.37
N ILE A 371 20.23 27.63 8.74
CA ILE A 371 20.21 26.99 7.41
C ILE A 371 19.50 25.62 7.44
N PHE A 372 19.59 24.93 8.58
CA PHE A 372 19.13 23.54 8.74
C PHE A 372 17.78 23.41 9.46
N VAL A 373 17.21 24.52 9.97
CA VAL A 373 15.95 24.51 10.72
C VAL A 373 14.81 23.81 9.98
N PRO A 374 14.55 24.07 8.67
CA PRO A 374 13.49 23.34 7.96
C PRO A 374 13.68 21.82 7.97
N LEU A 375 14.91 21.35 7.76
CA LEU A 375 15.22 19.92 7.77
C LEU A 375 15.07 19.30 9.16
N LEU A 376 15.40 20.05 10.23
CA LEU A 376 15.16 19.60 11.60
C LEU A 376 13.66 19.48 11.91
N ILE A 377 12.84 20.43 11.46
CA ILE A 377 11.38 20.35 11.59
C ILE A 377 10.85 19.12 10.84
N ILE A 378 11.27 18.91 9.59
CA ILE A 378 10.85 17.75 8.80
C ILE A 378 11.27 16.44 9.47
N LEU A 379 12.52 16.35 9.95
CA LEU A 379 13.02 15.17 10.66
C LEU A 379 12.19 14.88 11.91
N LEU A 380 11.86 15.90 12.71
CA LEU A 380 11.00 15.75 13.89
C LEU A 380 9.58 15.32 13.52
N LEU A 381 8.98 15.93 12.49
CA LEU A 381 7.65 15.53 12.00
C LEU A 381 7.66 14.06 11.56
N CYS A 382 8.71 13.61 10.88
CA CYS A 382 8.83 12.23 10.43
C CYS A 382 9.10 11.25 11.58
N LEU A 383 9.96 11.59 12.54
CA LEU A 383 10.29 10.71 13.68
C LEU A 383 9.11 10.57 14.64
N LEU A 384 8.39 11.67 14.91
CA LEU A 384 7.25 11.68 15.83
C LEU A 384 5.95 11.17 15.19
N TYR A 385 5.97 10.75 13.92
CA TYR A 385 4.77 10.35 13.22
C TYR A 385 4.25 8.99 13.71
N HIS A 386 3.07 9.02 14.32
CA HIS A 386 2.26 7.85 14.61
C HIS A 386 0.93 7.97 13.85
N PRO A 387 0.54 7.00 13.00
CA PRO A 387 -0.63 7.13 12.12
C PRO A 387 -1.97 7.33 12.87
N THR A 388 -2.06 6.79 14.08
CA THR A 388 -3.21 6.90 15.00
C THR A 388 -3.07 7.99 16.06
N PHE A 389 -2.11 7.85 16.99
CA PHE A 389 -2.06 8.69 18.21
C PHE A 389 -1.41 10.06 18.00
N LEU A 390 -0.46 10.18 17.07
CA LEU A 390 0.31 11.41 16.85
C LEU A 390 0.58 11.62 15.35
N PRO A 391 -0.44 11.94 14.56
CA PRO A 391 -0.35 11.94 13.10
C PRO A 391 0.30 13.23 12.57
N THR A 392 1.52 13.54 13.02
CA THR A 392 2.30 14.74 12.67
C THR A 392 2.38 15.02 11.16
N LEU A 393 2.48 13.99 10.31
CA LEU A 393 2.50 14.17 8.86
C LEU A 393 1.12 14.50 8.28
N LYS A 394 0.02 14.06 8.89
CA LYS A 394 -1.34 14.33 8.40
C LYS A 394 -1.78 15.79 8.57
N ILE A 395 -0.94 16.66 9.16
CA ILE A 395 -1.12 18.11 9.07
C ILE A 395 -1.09 18.60 7.61
N PHE A 396 -0.43 17.84 6.73
CA PHE A 396 -0.41 18.12 5.30
C PHE A 396 -1.45 17.26 4.57
N PRO A 397 -2.25 17.87 3.66
CA PRO A 397 -3.36 17.18 3.01
C PRO A 397 -2.91 16.02 2.11
N TRP A 398 -1.68 16.06 1.56
CA TRP A 398 -1.13 14.98 0.73
C TRP A 398 -0.71 13.74 1.52
N PHE A 399 -0.77 13.75 2.85
CA PHE A 399 -0.55 12.58 3.69
C PHE A 399 -1.84 12.00 4.29
N SER A 400 -3.02 12.41 3.82
CA SER A 400 -4.31 11.94 4.34
C SER A 400 -4.43 10.41 4.39
N PHE A 401 -3.94 9.73 3.34
CA PHE A 401 -3.94 8.27 3.22
C PHE A 401 -2.67 7.59 3.74
N ASN A 402 -1.72 8.35 4.31
CA ASN A 402 -0.51 7.78 4.89
C ASN A 402 -0.88 6.97 6.15
N ARG A 403 -0.46 5.70 6.16
CA ARG A 403 -0.74 4.75 7.25
C ARG A 403 0.50 3.99 7.75
N VAL A 404 1.67 4.18 7.11
CA VAL A 404 2.90 3.45 7.43
C VAL A 404 3.98 4.45 7.79
N SER A 405 4.35 4.49 9.07
CA SER A 405 5.34 5.46 9.55
C SER A 405 6.76 5.17 9.08
N GLY A 406 7.15 3.88 8.98
CA GLY A 406 8.48 3.43 8.54
C GLY A 406 8.90 3.95 7.16
N ARG A 407 7.94 4.31 6.30
CA ARG A 407 8.21 4.92 4.99
C ARG A 407 8.85 6.31 5.07
N SER A 408 8.86 6.95 6.24
CA SER A 408 9.65 8.17 6.46
C SER A 408 11.16 7.95 6.35
N THR A 409 11.63 6.70 6.49
CA THR A 409 13.06 6.34 6.36
C THR A 409 13.63 6.75 5.00
N LEU A 410 12.79 6.84 3.96
CA LEU A 410 13.17 7.28 2.60
C LEU A 410 13.93 8.61 2.58
N VAL A 411 13.62 9.52 3.50
CA VAL A 411 14.22 10.86 3.53
C VAL A 411 15.31 11.04 4.59
N TYR A 412 15.48 10.08 5.51
CA TYR A 412 16.49 10.20 6.58
C TYR A 412 17.90 10.27 6.01
N ALA A 413 18.24 9.37 5.08
CA ALA A 413 19.56 9.37 4.43
C ALA A 413 19.85 10.72 3.74
N VAL A 414 18.83 11.33 3.12
CA VAL A 414 18.95 12.62 2.44
C VAL A 414 19.18 13.76 3.43
N ILE A 415 18.40 13.80 4.51
CA ILE A 415 18.53 14.82 5.56
C ILE A 415 19.91 14.75 6.22
N PHE A 416 20.37 13.56 6.63
CA PHE A 416 21.68 13.38 7.24
C PHE A 416 22.83 13.64 6.25
N CYS A 417 22.65 13.31 4.97
CA CYS A 417 23.59 13.71 3.91
C CYS A 417 23.71 15.24 3.80
N ILE A 418 22.60 15.98 3.87
CA ILE A 418 22.63 17.44 3.86
C ILE A 418 23.28 17.99 5.13
N PHE A 419 23.02 17.42 6.30
CA PHE A 419 23.72 17.80 7.54
C PHE A 419 25.24 17.59 7.44
N ALA A 420 25.68 16.50 6.80
CA ALA A 420 27.10 16.23 6.56
C ALA A 420 27.79 17.28 5.66
N LEU A 421 27.03 18.05 4.86
CA LEU A 421 27.55 19.22 4.15
C LEU A 421 27.98 20.36 5.10
N GLY A 422 27.67 20.28 6.39
CA GLY A 422 28.20 21.16 7.43
C GLY A 422 29.65 20.88 7.85
N ILE A 423 30.21 19.71 7.51
CA ILE A 423 31.56 19.32 7.95
C ILE A 423 32.64 20.20 7.31
N ASN A 424 33.56 20.72 8.13
CA ASN A 424 34.80 21.34 7.68
C ASN A 424 35.94 20.30 7.67
N LEU A 425 36.34 19.87 6.48
CA LEU A 425 37.38 18.86 6.27
C LEU A 425 38.79 19.34 6.65
N GLU A 426 39.06 20.65 6.68
CA GLU A 426 40.36 21.18 7.09
C GLU A 426 40.66 20.89 8.56
N HIS A 427 39.60 20.80 9.36
CA HIS A 427 39.69 20.49 10.78
C HIS A 427 40.19 19.05 11.03
N TRP A 428 40.29 18.19 10.01
CA TRP A 428 40.61 16.75 10.11
C TRP A 428 42.06 16.39 9.73
N ARG A 429 42.94 17.38 9.57
CA ARG A 429 44.33 17.16 9.11
C ARG A 429 45.29 16.54 10.15
N SER A 430 44.96 16.56 11.45
CA SER A 430 45.83 16.01 12.51
C SER A 430 45.81 14.48 12.57
N PHE A 431 46.88 13.86 13.10
CA PHE A 431 47.06 12.41 13.12
C PHE A 431 45.87 11.64 13.76
N GLY A 432 45.39 12.06 14.94
CA GLY A 432 44.23 11.45 15.59
C GLY A 432 42.93 11.56 14.79
N LYS A 433 42.80 12.60 13.95
CA LYS A 433 41.62 12.79 13.08
C LYS A 433 41.72 12.02 11.77
N LYS A 434 42.93 11.65 11.33
CA LYS A 434 43.13 10.66 10.25
C LYS A 434 42.66 9.28 10.68
N PHE A 435 42.95 8.85 11.92
CA PHE A 435 42.43 7.61 12.47
C PHE A 435 40.90 7.59 12.50
N LEU A 436 40.27 8.69 12.95
CA LEU A 436 38.81 8.84 12.92
C LEU A 436 38.23 8.77 11.49
N ALA A 437 38.91 9.36 10.52
CA ALA A 437 38.51 9.26 9.10
C ALA A 437 38.57 7.82 8.60
N VAL A 438 39.63 7.08 8.92
CA VAL A 438 39.77 5.66 8.57
C VAL A 438 38.67 4.84 9.26
N ALA A 439 38.41 5.06 10.55
CA ALA A 439 37.34 4.38 11.28
C ALA A 439 35.96 4.64 10.66
N LEU A 440 35.67 5.86 10.20
CA LEU A 440 34.42 6.19 9.53
C LEU A 440 34.31 5.57 8.13
N VAL A 441 35.42 5.45 7.40
CA VAL A 441 35.44 4.73 6.12
C VAL A 441 35.18 3.24 6.36
N LEU A 442 35.84 2.63 7.35
CA LEU A 442 35.59 1.24 7.72
C LEU A 442 34.14 1.01 8.17
N LEU A 443 33.58 1.93 8.94
CA LEU A 443 32.16 1.92 9.32
C LEU A 443 31.26 1.98 8.09
N ALA A 444 31.49 2.94 7.18
CA ALA A 444 30.73 3.09 5.95
C ALA A 444 30.80 1.82 5.09
N CYS A 445 31.98 1.23 4.93
CA CYS A 445 32.17 -0.01 4.18
C CYS A 445 31.47 -1.20 4.84
N THR A 446 31.50 -1.30 6.18
CA THR A 446 30.82 -2.37 6.92
C THR A 446 29.30 -2.26 6.78
N GLU A 447 28.75 -1.04 6.89
CA GLU A 447 27.33 -0.79 6.72
C GLU A 447 26.86 -1.02 5.29
N LEU A 448 27.64 -0.55 4.31
CA LEU A 448 27.38 -0.80 2.89
C LEU A 448 27.41 -2.31 2.61
N TYR A 449 28.44 -3.02 3.05
CA TYR A 449 28.54 -4.47 2.87
C TYR A 449 27.35 -5.20 3.49
N THR A 450 27.02 -4.86 4.75
CA THR A 450 25.89 -5.49 5.45
C THR A 450 24.58 -5.23 4.72
N ALA A 451 24.24 -3.96 4.43
CA ALA A 451 22.99 -3.62 3.75
C ALA A 451 22.85 -4.28 2.37
N TYR A 452 23.94 -4.33 1.60
CA TYR A 452 23.92 -4.93 0.26
C TYR A 452 24.07 -6.45 0.25
N SER A 453 24.58 -7.07 1.31
CA SER A 453 24.58 -8.53 1.44
C SER A 453 23.15 -9.09 1.35
N TYR A 454 22.16 -8.37 1.89
CA TYR A 454 20.74 -8.71 1.80
C TYR A 454 20.25 -8.73 0.34
N LYS A 455 20.87 -7.94 -0.55
CA LYS A 455 20.59 -7.96 -2.01
C LYS A 455 21.39 -8.98 -2.78
N ALA A 456 22.58 -9.34 -2.32
CA ALA A 456 23.38 -10.37 -2.96
C ALA A 456 22.66 -11.74 -2.95
N TYR A 457 21.90 -12.05 -1.88
CA TYR A 457 21.17 -13.31 -1.74
C TYR A 457 19.77 -13.30 -2.37
N TYR A 458 19.27 -12.16 -2.81
CA TYR A 458 17.97 -12.07 -3.46
C TYR A 458 18.01 -12.74 -4.85
N GLN A 459 17.05 -13.64 -5.10
CA GLN A 459 16.83 -14.28 -6.40
C GLN A 459 15.48 -13.83 -6.98
N PRO A 460 15.45 -13.26 -8.19
CA PRO A 460 14.19 -12.96 -8.88
C PRO A 460 13.48 -14.26 -9.26
N ALA A 461 12.15 -14.22 -9.32
CA ALA A 461 11.41 -15.33 -9.89
C ALA A 461 11.68 -15.43 -11.39
N SER A 462 11.84 -16.66 -11.87
CA SER A 462 11.94 -16.98 -13.29
C SER A 462 10.58 -17.41 -13.82
N LEU A 463 10.27 -17.01 -15.05
CA LEU A 463 9.14 -17.55 -15.79
C LEU A 463 9.51 -18.92 -16.38
N ASN A 464 8.56 -19.85 -16.40
CA ASN A 464 8.73 -21.15 -17.06
C ASN A 464 8.95 -20.94 -18.58
N GLU A 465 9.73 -21.81 -19.22
CA GLU A 465 10.03 -21.74 -20.66
C GLU A 465 8.76 -21.67 -21.52
N ASN A 466 7.71 -22.41 -21.15
CA ASN A 466 6.46 -22.44 -21.90
C ASN A 466 5.47 -21.32 -21.53
N PHE A 467 5.81 -20.45 -20.58
CA PHE A 467 4.91 -19.42 -20.05
C PHE A 467 4.39 -18.47 -21.13
N TYR A 468 5.27 -17.98 -22.00
CA TYR A 468 4.86 -17.07 -23.07
C TYR A 468 3.98 -17.75 -24.11
N ALA A 469 4.25 -19.03 -24.42
CA ALA A 469 3.39 -19.82 -25.30
C ALA A 469 2.00 -20.03 -24.68
N TYR A 470 1.93 -20.35 -23.38
CA TYR A 470 0.69 -20.44 -22.61
C TYR A 470 -0.12 -19.13 -22.66
N MET A 471 0.53 -17.99 -22.38
CA MET A 471 -0.14 -16.69 -22.38
C MET A 471 -0.62 -16.25 -23.77
N ASN A 472 0.15 -16.55 -24.81
CA ASN A 472 -0.25 -16.29 -26.19
C ASN A 472 -1.42 -17.17 -26.61
N TYR A 473 -1.41 -18.46 -26.25
CA TYR A 473 -2.53 -19.36 -26.50
C TYR A 473 -3.82 -18.82 -25.88
N ILE A 474 -3.79 -18.42 -24.60
CA ILE A 474 -4.96 -17.82 -23.93
C ILE A 474 -5.42 -16.57 -24.66
N LYS A 475 -4.48 -15.68 -25.02
CA LYS A 475 -4.79 -14.42 -25.72
C LYS A 475 -5.58 -14.65 -27.01
N GLU A 476 -5.27 -15.72 -27.74
CA GLU A 476 -5.92 -16.11 -29.00
C GLU A 476 -7.29 -16.76 -28.81
N GLN A 477 -7.59 -17.32 -27.63
CA GLN A 477 -8.89 -17.93 -27.38
C GLN A 477 -10.04 -16.91 -27.46
N PRO A 478 -11.21 -17.28 -28.01
CA PRO A 478 -12.35 -16.36 -28.09
C PRO A 478 -13.00 -16.15 -26.72
N GLY A 479 -13.29 -14.88 -26.40
CA GLY A 479 -13.89 -14.40 -25.15
C GLY A 479 -13.15 -13.18 -24.60
N GLU A 480 -13.85 -12.28 -23.91
CA GLU A 480 -13.28 -11.03 -23.39
C GLU A 480 -12.52 -11.17 -22.06
N ALA A 481 -12.83 -12.18 -21.26
CA ALA A 481 -12.28 -12.38 -19.91
C ALA A 481 -11.61 -13.76 -19.72
N VAL A 482 -10.79 -13.89 -18.68
CA VAL A 482 -10.29 -15.18 -18.19
C VAL A 482 -10.73 -15.34 -16.75
N LEU A 483 -11.25 -16.53 -16.42
CA LEU A 483 -11.64 -16.87 -15.07
C LEU A 483 -10.44 -17.53 -14.37
N ASP A 484 -9.69 -16.76 -13.60
CA ASP A 484 -8.68 -17.31 -12.68
C ASP A 484 -9.40 -17.95 -11.49
N PHE A 485 -9.13 -19.23 -11.21
CA PHE A 485 -9.78 -19.92 -10.09
C PHE A 485 -8.80 -20.70 -9.20
N PRO A 486 -8.73 -20.40 -7.89
CA PRO A 486 -9.46 -19.34 -7.18
C PRO A 486 -8.87 -17.94 -7.43
N PHE A 487 -9.72 -16.94 -7.74
CA PHE A 487 -9.29 -15.54 -7.82
C PHE A 487 -9.19 -14.88 -6.42
N CYS A 488 -8.65 -13.67 -6.39
CA CYS A 488 -8.60 -12.83 -5.19
C CYS A 488 -8.93 -11.38 -5.48
N VAL A 489 -9.75 -10.80 -4.61
CA VAL A 489 -10.03 -9.38 -4.51
C VAL A 489 -9.57 -8.90 -3.14
N HIS A 490 -8.61 -7.98 -3.10
CA HIS A 490 -8.05 -7.53 -1.83
C HIS A 490 -7.59 -6.07 -1.85
N GLY A 491 -8.04 -5.29 -0.87
CA GLY A 491 -7.41 -4.02 -0.52
C GLY A 491 -6.44 -4.22 0.64
N GLY A 492 -5.28 -3.56 0.61
CA GLY A 492 -4.31 -3.64 1.72
C GLY A 492 -4.83 -3.13 3.08
N ASN A 493 -6.08 -2.67 3.16
CA ASN A 493 -6.83 -2.40 4.39
C ASN A 493 -7.69 -3.61 4.86
N GLY A 494 -7.54 -4.79 4.25
CA GLY A 494 -8.21 -6.04 4.64
C GLY A 494 -9.59 -6.28 4.00
N ILE A 495 -9.99 -5.50 2.99
CA ILE A 495 -11.31 -5.59 2.36
C ILE A 495 -11.29 -6.48 1.11
N GLY A 496 -12.30 -7.34 0.96
CA GLY A 496 -12.54 -8.15 -0.25
C GLY A 496 -12.31 -9.66 -0.06
N PRO A 497 -12.94 -10.51 -0.90
CA PRO A 497 -12.79 -11.96 -0.85
C PRO A 497 -11.44 -12.42 -1.40
N CYS A 498 -10.60 -12.96 -0.54
CA CYS A 498 -9.26 -13.43 -0.90
C CYS A 498 -8.81 -14.60 0.00
N PRO A 499 -9.19 -15.84 -0.33
CA PRO A 499 -8.94 -17.00 0.54
C PRO A 499 -7.45 -17.31 0.73
N TYR A 500 -6.66 -17.19 -0.35
CA TYR A 500 -5.26 -17.57 -0.37
C TYR A 500 -4.38 -16.36 -0.68
N TYR A 501 -4.52 -15.30 0.12
CA TYR A 501 -3.87 -13.99 -0.13
C TYR A 501 -2.46 -14.14 -0.68
N VAL A 502 -1.62 -14.90 0.02
CA VAL A 502 -0.22 -15.17 -0.32
C VAL A 502 -0.02 -15.77 -1.71
N TYR A 503 -0.92 -16.60 -2.23
CA TYR A 503 -0.69 -17.33 -3.48
C TYR A 503 -1.40 -16.67 -4.66
N ASN A 504 -2.57 -16.09 -4.43
CA ASN A 504 -3.46 -15.66 -5.51
C ASN A 504 -3.66 -14.15 -5.67
N SER A 505 -3.20 -13.31 -4.73
CA SER A 505 -3.46 -11.86 -4.85
C SER A 505 -2.62 -11.13 -5.92
N GLY A 506 -1.61 -11.79 -6.49
CA GLY A 506 -0.83 -11.31 -7.65
C GLY A 506 -1.31 -11.82 -9.00
N ILE A 507 -2.11 -12.88 -9.05
CA ILE A 507 -2.45 -13.59 -10.29
C ILE A 507 -3.08 -12.68 -11.36
N PHE A 508 -3.89 -11.70 -10.93
CA PHE A 508 -4.55 -10.77 -11.85
C PHE A 508 -3.58 -10.00 -12.77
N THR A 509 -2.32 -9.86 -12.35
CA THR A 509 -1.27 -9.17 -13.11
C THR A 509 -0.86 -9.92 -14.37
N LEU A 510 -1.12 -11.23 -14.46
CA LEU A 510 -0.87 -12.05 -15.65
C LEU A 510 -1.64 -11.53 -16.88
N ARG A 511 -2.69 -10.74 -16.63
CA ARG A 511 -3.40 -9.94 -17.63
C ARG A 511 -2.47 -9.14 -18.54
N ARG A 512 -1.31 -8.66 -18.09
CA ARG A 512 -0.38 -7.91 -18.94
C ARG A 512 0.18 -8.73 -20.11
N PHE A 513 0.14 -10.06 -20.00
CA PHE A 513 0.58 -11.01 -21.03
C PHE A 513 -0.59 -11.42 -21.94
N HIS A 514 -1.68 -11.98 -21.37
CA HIS A 514 -2.81 -12.49 -22.16
C HIS A 514 -3.83 -11.42 -22.58
N LYS A 515 -3.78 -10.22 -21.99
CA LYS A 515 -4.54 -9.00 -22.34
C LYS A 515 -6.07 -9.07 -22.20
N LYS A 516 -6.61 -10.15 -21.61
CA LYS A 516 -8.05 -10.32 -21.35
C LYS A 516 -8.46 -9.75 -19.99
N LYS A 517 -9.74 -9.51 -19.77
CA LYS A 517 -10.28 -9.04 -18.48
C LYS A 517 -10.14 -10.14 -17.41
N VAL A 518 -10.12 -9.76 -16.14
CA VAL A 518 -9.95 -10.69 -15.00
C VAL A 518 -10.92 -10.36 -13.86
N MET A 519 -11.18 -11.34 -13.00
CA MET A 519 -12.07 -11.17 -11.84
C MET A 519 -11.35 -10.52 -10.66
N GLY A 520 -10.11 -10.94 -10.38
CA GLY A 520 -9.35 -10.47 -9.22
C GLY A 520 -8.61 -9.15 -9.43
N GLN A 521 -8.25 -8.48 -8.34
CA GLN A 521 -7.28 -7.38 -8.30
C GLN A 521 -6.85 -7.06 -6.87
N TYR A 522 -5.58 -6.71 -6.69
CA TYR A 522 -5.05 -6.11 -5.46
C TYR A 522 -5.03 -4.58 -5.55
N PHE A 523 -5.43 -3.90 -4.48
CA PHE A 523 -5.36 -2.45 -4.32
C PHE A 523 -4.58 -2.08 -3.05
N GLY A 524 -3.91 -0.93 -3.06
CA GLY A 524 -3.31 -0.40 -1.82
C GLY A 524 -4.35 -0.13 -0.72
N ARG A 525 -5.57 0.24 -1.15
CA ARG A 525 -6.79 0.37 -0.35
C ARG A 525 -7.99 0.00 -1.20
N LEU A 526 -8.98 -0.68 -0.64
CA LEU A 526 -10.26 -0.96 -1.31
C LEU A 526 -11.38 -0.40 -0.44
N HIS A 527 -12.29 0.38 -1.01
CA HIS A 527 -13.49 0.83 -0.33
C HIS A 527 -14.54 -0.30 -0.32
N PRO A 528 -15.33 -0.51 0.75
CA PRO A 528 -16.40 -1.50 0.79
C PRO A 528 -17.33 -1.45 -0.43
N SER A 529 -17.77 -0.24 -0.84
CA SER A 529 -18.64 -0.09 -2.02
C SER A 529 -18.02 -0.56 -3.34
N GLN A 530 -16.69 -0.67 -3.42
CA GLN A 530 -16.02 -1.21 -4.60
C GLN A 530 -16.07 -2.75 -4.61
N ALA A 531 -16.08 -3.40 -3.45
CA ALA A 531 -16.21 -4.85 -3.31
C ALA A 531 -17.68 -5.32 -3.25
N GLU A 532 -18.61 -4.40 -2.99
CA GLU A 532 -20.04 -4.69 -2.81
C GLU A 532 -20.65 -5.55 -3.92
N PRO A 533 -20.36 -5.35 -5.22
CA PRO A 533 -20.91 -6.23 -6.27
C PRO A 533 -20.52 -7.71 -6.10
N TYR A 534 -19.31 -7.99 -5.61
CA TYR A 534 -18.86 -9.35 -5.33
C TYR A 534 -19.58 -9.96 -4.13
N ILE A 535 -19.74 -9.17 -3.06
CA ILE A 535 -20.41 -9.60 -1.82
C ILE A 535 -21.90 -9.82 -2.10
N ALA A 536 -22.55 -8.91 -2.82
CA ALA A 536 -23.95 -9.01 -3.20
C ALA A 536 -24.24 -10.21 -4.14
N ALA A 537 -23.26 -10.61 -4.95
CA ALA A 537 -23.33 -11.81 -5.76
C ALA A 537 -23.00 -13.10 -4.99
N GLY A 538 -22.48 -13.01 -3.75
CA GLY A 538 -22.19 -14.15 -2.87
C GLY A 538 -20.81 -14.81 -3.09
N TRP A 539 -19.87 -14.11 -3.74
CA TRP A 539 -18.51 -14.65 -3.97
C TRP A 539 -17.70 -14.82 -2.69
N ASP A 540 -17.95 -13.99 -1.67
CA ASP A 540 -17.35 -14.09 -0.36
C ASP A 540 -17.68 -15.40 0.36
N LYS A 541 -18.90 -15.93 0.14
CA LYS A 541 -19.32 -17.24 0.64
C LYS A 541 -18.66 -18.37 -0.13
N LEU A 542 -18.69 -18.29 -1.45
CA LEU A 542 -18.15 -19.31 -2.33
C LEU A 542 -16.63 -19.48 -2.15
N LEU A 543 -15.93 -18.38 -1.86
CA LEU A 543 -14.48 -18.36 -1.63
C LEU A 543 -14.11 -18.49 -0.15
N ALA A 544 -15.07 -18.70 0.77
CA ALA A 544 -14.74 -18.84 2.19
C ALA A 544 -13.96 -20.15 2.44
N PRO A 545 -12.78 -20.11 3.08
CA PRO A 545 -12.07 -21.33 3.45
C PRO A 545 -12.83 -22.07 4.56
N ASP A 546 -12.90 -23.39 4.45
CA ASP A 546 -13.64 -24.26 5.37
C ASP A 546 -13.04 -24.39 6.78
N THR A 547 -11.78 -23.98 6.93
CA THR A 547 -11.04 -24.11 8.19
C THR A 547 -10.91 -22.76 8.90
N GLN A 548 -11.00 -22.78 10.24
CA GLN A 548 -10.67 -21.60 11.07
C GLN A 548 -9.25 -21.07 10.81
N LYS A 549 -8.33 -21.93 10.33
CA LYS A 549 -7.04 -21.52 9.80
C LYS A 549 -7.21 -21.09 8.35
N LYS A 550 -7.22 -19.78 8.08
CA LYS A 550 -7.28 -19.19 6.73
C LYS A 550 -6.07 -19.53 5.83
N THR A 551 -5.12 -20.31 6.33
CA THR A 551 -3.83 -20.62 5.67
C THR A 551 -3.67 -22.08 5.26
N SER A 552 -4.68 -22.94 5.48
CA SER A 552 -4.62 -24.34 5.06
C SER A 552 -4.64 -24.45 3.54
N ILE A 553 -3.59 -25.02 2.96
CA ILE A 553 -3.51 -25.38 1.53
C ILE A 553 -3.19 -26.88 1.45
N PRO A 554 -3.85 -27.63 0.55
CA PRO A 554 -4.94 -27.20 -0.34
C PRO A 554 -6.25 -26.90 0.40
N GLN A 555 -7.24 -26.31 -0.29
CA GLN A 555 -8.61 -26.20 0.22
C GLN A 555 -9.11 -27.57 0.70
N VAL A 556 -9.85 -27.63 1.82
CA VAL A 556 -10.29 -28.93 2.37
C VAL A 556 -11.49 -29.53 1.61
N LYS A 557 -12.38 -28.70 1.04
CA LYS A 557 -13.56 -29.17 0.28
C LYS A 557 -13.61 -28.61 -1.14
N CYS A 558 -14.37 -29.31 -2.00
CA CYS A 558 -14.86 -28.76 -3.26
C CYS A 558 -16.26 -28.13 -3.10
N PHE A 559 -16.80 -27.58 -4.19
CA PHE A 559 -18.12 -26.99 -4.22
C PHE A 559 -19.25 -28.00 -3.97
N ARG A 560 -20.27 -27.55 -3.24
CA ARG A 560 -21.59 -28.17 -3.07
C ARG A 560 -22.39 -28.06 -4.38
N SER A 561 -23.51 -28.78 -4.46
CA SER A 561 -24.35 -28.81 -5.67
C SER A 561 -24.92 -27.45 -6.06
N ASP A 562 -25.32 -26.64 -5.08
CA ASP A 562 -25.83 -25.26 -5.26
C ASP A 562 -24.71 -24.30 -5.68
N GLU A 563 -23.52 -24.42 -5.09
CA GLU A 563 -22.31 -23.68 -5.49
C GLU A 563 -21.92 -23.98 -6.94
N TRP A 564 -21.95 -25.27 -7.31
CA TRP A 564 -21.69 -25.70 -8.68
C TRP A 564 -22.71 -25.14 -9.67
N SER A 565 -23.99 -25.10 -9.31
CA SER A 565 -25.03 -24.53 -10.17
C SER A 565 -24.73 -23.05 -10.45
N PHE A 566 -24.50 -22.26 -9.39
CA PHE A 566 -24.17 -20.85 -9.53
C PHE A 566 -22.89 -20.63 -10.36
N PHE A 567 -21.80 -21.33 -10.02
CA PHE A 567 -20.53 -21.17 -10.72
C PHE A 567 -20.65 -21.54 -12.21
N THR A 568 -21.35 -22.63 -12.52
CA THR A 568 -21.57 -23.10 -13.90
C THR A 568 -22.40 -22.09 -14.68
N ASP A 569 -23.52 -21.62 -14.13
CA ASP A 569 -24.35 -20.62 -14.79
C ASP A 569 -23.61 -19.30 -14.98
N PHE A 570 -22.83 -18.87 -13.99
CA PHE A 570 -22.00 -17.68 -14.08
C PHE A 570 -20.95 -17.78 -15.19
N TYR A 571 -20.22 -18.88 -15.26
CA TYR A 571 -19.23 -19.09 -16.32
C TYR A 571 -19.86 -19.25 -17.70
N LYS A 572 -21.00 -19.95 -17.79
CA LYS A 572 -21.75 -20.17 -19.02
C LYS A 572 -22.27 -18.86 -19.62
N LEU A 573 -22.88 -18.01 -18.79
CA LEU A 573 -23.53 -16.77 -19.23
C LEU A 573 -22.54 -15.62 -19.48
N ASN A 574 -21.42 -15.54 -18.76
CA ASN A 574 -20.43 -14.48 -19.00
C ASN A 574 -19.41 -14.86 -20.09
N ASP A 575 -18.83 -13.86 -20.76
CA ASP A 575 -17.94 -14.05 -21.92
C ASP A 575 -16.47 -14.37 -21.52
N PHE A 576 -16.29 -15.54 -20.92
CA PHE A 576 -14.96 -16.07 -20.61
C PHE A 576 -14.35 -16.84 -21.79
N ALA A 577 -13.04 -16.64 -22.00
CA ALA A 577 -12.24 -17.41 -22.93
C ALA A 577 -11.99 -18.84 -22.43
N GLY A 578 -11.85 -18.99 -21.11
CA GLY A 578 -11.59 -20.23 -20.42
C GLY A 578 -11.35 -20.00 -18.92
N ILE A 579 -11.01 -21.08 -18.23
CA ILE A 579 -10.64 -21.10 -16.82
C ILE A 579 -9.13 -21.32 -16.72
N ASN A 580 -8.44 -20.42 -16.02
CA ASN A 580 -7.10 -20.68 -15.48
C ASN A 580 -7.27 -21.36 -14.12
N LEU A 581 -7.11 -22.68 -14.08
CA LEU A 581 -7.29 -23.48 -12.87
C LEU A 581 -5.96 -23.64 -12.13
N TYR A 582 -5.87 -23.09 -10.92
CA TYR A 582 -4.67 -23.18 -10.07
C TYR A 582 -4.73 -24.45 -9.22
N THR A 583 -4.29 -25.56 -9.81
CA THR A 583 -4.48 -26.90 -9.26
C THR A 583 -3.78 -27.15 -7.92
N ASP A 584 -2.68 -26.46 -7.64
CA ASP A 584 -1.97 -26.57 -6.36
C ASP A 584 -2.75 -25.97 -5.18
N LEU A 585 -3.78 -25.16 -5.45
CA LEU A 585 -4.65 -24.56 -4.44
C LEU A 585 -5.90 -25.39 -4.14
N LEU A 586 -6.15 -26.46 -4.90
CA LEU A 586 -7.37 -27.27 -4.88
C LEU A 586 -7.08 -28.72 -4.49
N THR A 587 -8.09 -29.44 -3.97
CA THR A 587 -7.98 -30.90 -3.84
C THR A 587 -8.04 -31.58 -5.19
N LYS A 588 -7.41 -32.76 -5.29
CA LYS A 588 -7.46 -33.58 -6.52
C LYS A 588 -8.89 -33.88 -6.96
N ASP A 589 -9.78 -34.22 -6.02
CA ASP A 589 -11.19 -34.49 -6.33
C ASP A 589 -11.88 -33.25 -6.91
N CYS A 590 -11.59 -32.06 -6.37
CA CYS A 590 -12.16 -30.83 -6.91
C CYS A 590 -11.65 -30.51 -8.31
N THR A 591 -10.35 -30.71 -8.53
CA THR A 591 -9.74 -30.58 -9.85
C THR A 591 -10.39 -31.53 -10.87
N GLN A 592 -10.68 -32.77 -10.49
CA GLN A 592 -11.39 -33.71 -11.37
C GLN A 592 -12.84 -33.29 -11.67
N GLU A 593 -13.56 -32.76 -10.69
CA GLU A 593 -14.90 -32.19 -10.91
C GLU A 593 -14.87 -31.03 -11.91
N PHE A 594 -13.85 -30.16 -11.85
CA PHE A 594 -13.65 -29.12 -12.86
C PHE A 594 -13.46 -29.72 -14.25
N TYR A 595 -12.64 -30.76 -14.40
CA TYR A 595 -12.45 -31.39 -15.71
C TYR A 595 -13.74 -32.04 -16.23
N GLY A 596 -14.49 -32.72 -15.37
CA GLY A 596 -15.75 -33.36 -15.72
C GLY A 596 -16.81 -32.37 -16.19
N ARG A 597 -16.85 -31.17 -15.60
CA ARG A 597 -17.86 -30.14 -15.89
C ARG A 597 -17.47 -29.21 -17.04
N PHE A 598 -16.21 -28.79 -17.10
CA PHE A 598 -15.74 -27.72 -17.98
C PHE A 598 -14.90 -28.22 -19.15
N GLY A 599 -14.45 -29.48 -19.11
CA GLY A 599 -13.56 -30.10 -20.08
C GLY A 599 -12.13 -30.27 -19.58
N VAL A 600 -11.31 -31.00 -20.34
CA VAL A 600 -9.90 -31.25 -20.00
C VAL A 600 -9.02 -30.04 -20.34
N PRO A 601 -7.93 -29.82 -19.60
CA PRO A 601 -7.01 -28.71 -19.86
C PRO A 601 -6.26 -28.91 -21.18
N THR A 602 -6.04 -27.82 -21.93
CA THR A 602 -5.32 -27.86 -23.22
C THR A 602 -3.90 -27.34 -23.15
N MET A 603 -3.59 -26.52 -22.14
CA MET A 603 -2.26 -25.95 -21.90
C MET A 603 -1.99 -25.93 -20.40
N VAL A 604 -0.72 -26.06 -20.03
CA VAL A 604 -0.26 -26.07 -18.63
C VAL A 604 1.00 -25.23 -18.52
N THR A 605 1.14 -24.46 -17.44
CA THR A 605 2.37 -23.76 -17.08
C THR A 605 2.47 -23.62 -15.56
N GLU A 606 3.48 -22.90 -15.10
CA GLU A 606 3.62 -22.51 -13.70
C GLU A 606 3.64 -20.98 -13.57
N ALA A 607 2.81 -20.45 -12.68
CA ALA A 607 2.90 -19.06 -12.25
C ALA A 607 3.82 -18.96 -11.03
N PRO A 608 4.70 -17.95 -10.97
CA PRO A 608 5.59 -17.73 -9.82
C PRO A 608 4.93 -17.65 -8.43
N THR A 609 3.64 -17.29 -8.32
CA THR A 609 2.93 -17.17 -7.03
C THR A 609 1.82 -18.21 -6.85
N GLY A 610 1.14 -18.59 -7.93
CA GLY A 610 -0.03 -19.46 -7.91
C GLY A 610 0.28 -20.94 -8.10
N GLY A 611 1.54 -21.29 -8.40
CA GLY A 611 1.94 -22.66 -8.70
C GLY A 611 1.48 -23.10 -10.09
N ARG A 612 1.16 -24.39 -10.21
CA ARG A 612 0.70 -25.01 -11.45
C ARG A 612 -0.66 -24.47 -11.90
N ILE A 613 -0.68 -23.92 -13.11
CA ILE A 613 -1.88 -23.40 -13.78
C ILE A 613 -2.22 -24.29 -14.97
N GLU A 614 -3.49 -24.69 -15.06
CA GLU A 614 -4.01 -25.44 -16.19
C GLU A 614 -5.15 -24.70 -16.85
N PHE A 615 -5.08 -24.51 -18.16
CA PHE A 615 -6.08 -23.76 -18.90
C PHE A 615 -7.14 -24.68 -19.50
N ILE A 616 -8.39 -24.46 -19.11
CA ILE A 616 -9.56 -25.16 -19.66
C ILE A 616 -10.31 -24.18 -20.59
N PRO A 617 -10.26 -24.34 -21.92
CA PRO A 617 -10.96 -23.44 -22.84
C PRO A 617 -12.48 -23.59 -22.69
N LYS A 618 -13.21 -22.48 -22.82
CA LYS A 618 -14.67 -22.53 -22.92
C LYS A 618 -15.07 -23.33 -24.16
N SER A 619 -16.12 -24.15 -24.08
CA SER A 619 -16.61 -24.90 -25.25
C SER A 619 -17.40 -23.99 -26.19
N THR A 620 -17.44 -24.31 -27.49
CA THR A 620 -18.23 -23.56 -28.48
C THR A 620 -19.71 -23.53 -28.11
N ASN A 621 -20.27 -24.63 -27.58
CA ASN A 621 -21.67 -24.72 -27.17
C ASN A 621 -22.02 -23.77 -26.02
N TRP A 622 -21.10 -23.52 -25.09
CA TRP A 622 -21.33 -22.57 -24.01
C TRP A 622 -21.10 -21.12 -24.44
N ARG A 623 -20.25 -20.87 -25.45
CA ARG A 623 -20.10 -19.53 -26.03
C ARG A 623 -21.40 -19.05 -26.69
N LEU A 624 -22.16 -19.95 -27.30
CA LEU A 624 -23.48 -19.63 -27.88
C LEU A 624 -24.54 -19.23 -26.84
N GLN A 625 -24.28 -19.45 -25.55
CA GLN A 625 -25.18 -19.15 -24.44
C GLN A 625 -24.78 -17.89 -23.67
N VAL A 626 -23.77 -17.15 -24.13
CA VAL A 626 -23.32 -15.93 -23.48
C VAL A 626 -24.45 -14.89 -23.46
N ASN A 627 -24.75 -14.43 -22.25
CA ASN A 627 -25.60 -13.30 -21.94
C ASN A 627 -24.99 -12.60 -20.71
N SER A 628 -24.07 -11.67 -20.97
CA SER A 628 -23.29 -11.00 -19.93
C SER A 628 -24.14 -10.20 -18.95
N ASP A 629 -25.27 -9.63 -19.38
CA ASP A 629 -26.17 -8.89 -18.51
C ASP A 629 -26.84 -9.82 -17.49
N LEU A 630 -27.34 -10.98 -17.95
CA LEU A 630 -27.88 -12.00 -17.06
C LEU A 630 -26.79 -12.56 -16.15
N GLY A 631 -25.62 -12.88 -16.72
CA GLY A 631 -24.46 -13.39 -15.99
C GLY A 631 -23.96 -12.45 -14.89
N ALA A 632 -23.98 -11.14 -15.10
CA ALA A 632 -23.62 -10.13 -14.12
C ALA A 632 -24.70 -9.92 -13.03
N SER A 633 -25.95 -10.31 -13.30
CA SER A 633 -27.06 -10.20 -12.35
C SER A 633 -27.25 -11.43 -11.45
N LEU A 634 -26.55 -12.54 -11.75
CA LEU A 634 -26.61 -13.75 -10.94
C LEU A 634 -26.18 -13.49 -9.50
N LYS A 635 -26.91 -14.11 -8.57
CA LYS A 635 -26.60 -14.07 -7.14
C LYS A 635 -26.59 -15.46 -6.56
N PHE A 636 -25.57 -15.75 -5.76
CA PHE A 636 -25.50 -16.96 -4.96
C PHE A 636 -26.22 -16.74 -3.62
N GLN A 637 -27.42 -17.32 -3.50
CA GLN A 637 -28.31 -17.15 -2.35
C GLN A 637 -28.63 -18.51 -1.71
N PRO A 638 -27.76 -19.02 -0.81
CA PRO A 638 -28.01 -20.29 -0.14
C PRO A 638 -29.26 -20.20 0.74
N LEU A 639 -30.09 -21.23 0.68
CA LEU A 639 -31.28 -21.36 1.53
C LEU A 639 -30.86 -21.62 2.98
N LEU A 640 -31.68 -21.17 3.94
CA LEU A 640 -31.44 -21.33 5.37
C LEU A 640 -31.23 -22.81 5.73
N ASP A 641 -30.03 -23.15 6.23
CA ASP A 641 -29.72 -24.45 6.79
C ASP A 641 -29.89 -24.42 8.30
N SER A 642 -30.91 -25.11 8.80
CA SER A 642 -31.23 -25.20 10.23
C SER A 642 -30.10 -25.75 11.11
N SER A 643 -29.15 -26.49 10.55
CA SER A 643 -28.01 -27.04 11.28
C SER A 643 -26.93 -25.99 11.59
N GLU A 644 -26.91 -24.88 10.83
CA GLU A 644 -25.87 -23.85 10.92
C GLU A 644 -26.33 -22.59 11.66
N THR A 645 -27.60 -22.51 12.08
CA THR A 645 -28.20 -21.26 12.57
C THR A 645 -27.81 -20.87 13.98
N ASN A 646 -27.12 -21.73 14.74
CA ASN A 646 -26.59 -21.37 16.05
C ASN A 646 -25.31 -20.56 15.89
N LEU A 647 -25.44 -19.23 15.98
CA LEU A 647 -24.34 -18.30 15.70
C LEU A 647 -23.25 -18.28 16.78
N LEU A 648 -23.43 -19.00 17.90
CA LEU A 648 -22.38 -19.20 18.90
C LEU A 648 -21.61 -20.50 18.72
N GLN A 649 -22.09 -21.39 17.86
CA GLN A 649 -21.40 -22.61 17.47
C GLN A 649 -20.76 -22.44 16.09
N ASN A 650 -21.41 -21.72 15.20
CA ASN A 650 -20.92 -21.41 13.87
C ASN A 650 -20.54 -19.93 13.73
N SER A 651 -19.25 -19.64 13.54
CA SER A 651 -18.74 -18.27 13.38
C SER A 651 -19.06 -17.66 12.02
N ALA A 652 -19.23 -18.49 11.00
CA ALA A 652 -19.42 -18.11 9.60
C ALA A 652 -20.42 -19.07 8.94
N PRO A 653 -21.71 -19.00 9.32
CA PRO A 653 -22.76 -19.81 8.71
C PRO A 653 -22.87 -19.51 7.22
N TYR A 654 -22.94 -20.56 6.42
CA TYR A 654 -22.98 -20.46 4.97
C TYR A 654 -24.32 -19.90 4.46
N SER A 655 -25.43 -20.31 5.10
CA SER A 655 -26.78 -19.91 4.71
C SER A 655 -27.24 -18.55 5.27
N LEU A 656 -26.40 -17.83 6.01
CA LEU A 656 -26.76 -16.61 6.73
C LEU A 656 -25.76 -15.49 6.42
N ASN A 657 -26.26 -14.33 5.99
CA ASN A 657 -25.48 -13.09 5.94
C ASN A 657 -25.55 -12.40 7.29
N LEU A 658 -24.38 -12.09 7.86
CA LEU A 658 -24.25 -11.45 9.17
C LEU A 658 -23.58 -10.09 9.00
N THR A 659 -24.22 -9.02 9.48
CA THR A 659 -23.57 -7.72 9.65
C THR A 659 -23.72 -7.24 11.09
N GLY A 660 -22.75 -6.45 11.56
CA GLY A 660 -22.76 -5.92 12.94
C GLY A 660 -22.48 -6.95 14.04
N LEU A 661 -21.89 -8.11 13.72
CA LEU A 661 -21.51 -9.15 14.69
C LEU A 661 -20.02 -9.45 14.66
N GLU A 662 -19.37 -9.42 15.84
CA GLU A 662 -17.96 -9.83 16.01
C GLU A 662 -17.79 -11.34 15.83
N GLY A 663 -16.56 -11.84 15.69
CA GLY A 663 -16.27 -13.29 15.78
C GLY A 663 -16.68 -13.90 17.13
N ILE A 664 -16.63 -15.23 17.24
CA ILE A 664 -16.92 -15.93 18.51
C ILE A 664 -15.76 -15.71 19.49
N THR A 665 -16.07 -15.11 20.63
CA THR A 665 -15.15 -14.87 21.74
C THR A 665 -15.54 -15.74 22.93
N LYS A 666 -14.60 -15.97 23.86
CA LYS A 666 -14.86 -16.66 25.12
C LYS A 666 -14.62 -15.70 26.29
N ASP A 667 -15.45 -15.77 27.32
CA ASP A 667 -15.21 -15.04 28.57
C ASP A 667 -14.21 -15.80 29.47
N GLU A 668 -13.91 -15.23 30.63
CA GLU A 668 -13.03 -15.84 31.65
C GLU A 668 -13.49 -17.25 32.07
N GLN A 669 -14.79 -17.54 31.95
CA GLN A 669 -15.40 -18.85 32.24
C GLN A 669 -15.47 -19.76 31.00
N GLN A 670 -14.77 -19.43 29.92
CA GLN A 670 -14.76 -20.15 28.64
C GLN A 670 -16.13 -20.20 27.93
N LYS A 671 -17.13 -19.42 28.35
CA LYS A 671 -18.44 -19.38 27.69
C LYS A 671 -18.37 -18.54 26.43
N LYS A 672 -18.87 -19.11 25.33
CA LYS A 672 -18.87 -18.47 24.01
C LYS A 672 -19.86 -17.29 23.97
N PHE A 673 -19.49 -16.23 23.29
CA PHE A 673 -20.34 -15.07 23.04
C PHE A 673 -19.91 -14.34 21.77
N ARG A 674 -20.74 -13.42 21.28
CA ARG A 674 -20.40 -12.49 20.18
C ARG A 674 -20.79 -11.06 20.55
N TRP A 675 -19.97 -10.09 20.18
CA TRP A 675 -20.34 -8.67 20.33
C TRP A 675 -21.23 -8.22 19.18
N GLY A 676 -22.27 -7.45 19.50
CA GLY A 676 -22.95 -6.57 18.56
C GLY A 676 -22.11 -5.30 18.36
N ILE A 677 -21.82 -4.96 17.11
CA ILE A 677 -20.96 -3.85 16.71
C ILE A 677 -21.76 -2.86 15.85
N GLY A 678 -21.55 -1.56 16.09
CA GLY A 678 -22.10 -0.49 15.28
C GLY A 678 -23.50 -0.08 15.71
N GLU A 679 -24.32 0.35 14.76
CA GLU A 679 -25.70 0.80 15.01
C GLU A 679 -26.72 -0.32 14.98
N LYS A 680 -26.40 -1.43 14.32
CA LYS A 680 -27.31 -2.59 14.21
C LYS A 680 -26.55 -3.90 13.99
N THR A 681 -27.12 -4.99 14.48
CA THR A 681 -26.83 -6.35 14.00
C THR A 681 -27.93 -6.76 13.02
N GLU A 682 -27.56 -7.28 11.85
CA GLU A 682 -28.50 -7.74 10.82
C GLU A 682 -28.19 -9.19 10.42
N LEU A 683 -29.23 -10.01 10.38
CA LEU A 683 -29.20 -11.41 9.93
C LEU A 683 -30.08 -11.52 8.69
N THR A 684 -29.51 -11.88 7.54
CA THR A 684 -30.29 -12.08 6.31
C THR A 684 -30.19 -13.52 5.83
N PHE A 685 -31.32 -14.13 5.49
CA PHE A 685 -31.41 -15.51 4.99
C PHE A 685 -32.50 -15.65 3.93
N TYR A 686 -32.47 -16.79 3.22
CA TYR A 686 -33.42 -17.09 2.16
C TYR A 686 -34.21 -18.36 2.45
N LEU A 687 -35.49 -18.34 2.09
CA LEU A 687 -36.40 -19.48 2.20
C LEU A 687 -36.98 -19.80 0.82
N SER A 688 -37.11 -21.08 0.48
CA SER A 688 -37.76 -21.50 -0.76
C SER A 688 -39.28 -21.35 -0.72
N VAL A 689 -39.86 -21.51 0.47
CA VAL A 689 -41.30 -21.38 0.74
C VAL A 689 -41.52 -20.68 2.07
N PRO A 690 -42.67 -20.03 2.29
CA PRO A 690 -42.99 -19.46 3.59
C PRO A 690 -43.02 -20.58 4.66
N GLN A 691 -42.41 -20.34 5.82
CA GLN A 691 -42.39 -21.31 6.92
C GLN A 691 -42.32 -20.63 8.29
N ASP A 692 -42.88 -21.29 9.31
CA ASP A 692 -42.83 -20.77 10.68
C ASP A 692 -41.43 -20.96 11.28
N LEU A 693 -40.87 -19.87 11.78
CA LEU A 693 -39.55 -19.80 12.37
C LEU A 693 -39.60 -19.31 13.81
N VAL A 694 -38.55 -19.66 14.55
CA VAL A 694 -38.33 -19.25 15.93
C VAL A 694 -36.96 -18.59 16.04
N LEU A 695 -36.94 -17.32 16.35
CA LEU A 695 -35.74 -16.59 16.74
C LEU A 695 -35.55 -16.73 18.26
N THR A 696 -34.46 -17.36 18.66
CA THR A 696 -34.07 -17.46 20.08
C THR A 696 -32.81 -16.65 20.31
N TYR A 697 -32.87 -15.69 21.23
CA TYR A 697 -31.73 -14.85 21.53
C TYR A 697 -31.60 -14.56 23.03
N SER A 698 -30.36 -14.39 23.47
CA SER A 698 -30.02 -13.85 24.77
C SER A 698 -28.80 -12.95 24.62
N PHE A 699 -28.80 -11.82 25.31
CA PHE A 699 -27.65 -10.94 25.38
C PHE A 699 -27.55 -10.29 26.75
N ASP A 700 -26.35 -9.81 27.06
CA ASP A 700 -26.08 -8.94 28.20
C ASP A 700 -25.58 -7.57 27.74
N ASN A 701 -25.82 -6.55 28.56
CA ASN A 701 -25.43 -5.17 28.29
C ASN A 701 -24.30 -4.69 29.23
N PRO A 702 -23.02 -4.84 28.86
CA PRO A 702 -21.91 -4.61 29.80
C PRO A 702 -21.32 -3.18 29.80
N ILE A 703 -21.72 -2.29 28.88
CA ILE A 703 -21.00 -1.03 28.63
C ILE A 703 -21.79 0.20 29.07
N SER A 704 -22.94 0.45 28.44
CA SER A 704 -23.74 1.67 28.64
C SER A 704 -25.23 1.35 28.53
N PRO A 705 -26.15 2.13 29.12
CA PRO A 705 -27.58 1.89 28.95
C PRO A 705 -28.02 1.87 27.48
N GLN A 706 -28.77 0.85 27.07
CA GLN A 706 -29.17 0.61 25.68
C GLN A 706 -30.69 0.55 25.53
N ASP A 707 -31.15 1.01 24.38
CA ASP A 707 -32.49 0.81 23.86
C ASP A 707 -32.37 -0.05 22.59
N ILE A 708 -33.00 -1.22 22.60
CA ILE A 708 -32.87 -2.19 21.51
C ILE A 708 -34.21 -2.39 20.83
N ILE A 709 -34.22 -2.20 19.52
CA ILE A 709 -35.38 -2.48 18.67
C ILE A 709 -35.09 -3.74 17.86
N VAL A 710 -35.98 -4.72 17.94
CA VAL A 710 -35.93 -5.93 17.13
C VAL A 710 -36.94 -5.82 16.00
N GLU A 711 -36.45 -5.85 14.79
CA GLU A 711 -37.24 -5.80 13.56
C GLU A 711 -37.12 -7.13 12.80
N ILE A 712 -38.23 -7.56 12.21
CA ILE A 712 -38.25 -8.65 11.23
C ILE A 712 -38.85 -8.08 9.96
N ASP A 713 -38.08 -8.15 8.86
CA ASP A 713 -38.43 -7.61 7.55
C ASP A 713 -38.82 -6.11 7.59
N GLY A 714 -38.13 -5.36 8.46
CA GLY A 714 -38.36 -3.92 8.67
C GLY A 714 -39.56 -3.59 9.55
N ILE A 715 -40.33 -4.59 10.00
CA ILE A 715 -41.44 -4.42 10.94
C ILE A 715 -40.89 -4.56 12.36
N GLN A 716 -41.09 -3.54 13.18
CA GLN A 716 -40.74 -3.59 14.60
C GLN A 716 -41.62 -4.62 15.32
N ILE A 717 -40.99 -5.67 15.85
CA ILE A 717 -41.65 -6.75 16.59
C ILE A 717 -41.56 -6.50 18.09
N GLU A 718 -40.43 -5.98 18.56
CA GLU A 718 -40.19 -5.75 19.98
C GLU A 718 -39.32 -4.50 20.19
N ARG A 719 -39.59 -3.74 21.26
CA ARG A 719 -38.67 -2.73 21.80
C ARG A 719 -38.34 -3.10 23.23
N ILE A 720 -37.05 -3.24 23.52
CA ILE A 720 -36.54 -3.58 24.84
C ILE A 720 -35.83 -2.34 25.38
N ALA A 721 -36.52 -1.62 26.26
CA ALA A 721 -36.06 -0.37 26.86
C ALA A 721 -36.74 -0.15 28.22
N PRO A 722 -36.03 0.39 29.24
CA PRO A 722 -34.60 0.67 29.27
C PRO A 722 -33.78 -0.57 29.66
N ILE A 723 -32.62 -0.79 29.02
CA ILE A 723 -31.65 -1.84 29.42
C ILE A 723 -30.47 -1.18 30.13
N GLN A 724 -30.29 -1.46 31.42
CA GLN A 724 -29.19 -0.92 32.22
C GLN A 724 -27.91 -1.75 32.05
N VAL A 725 -26.79 -1.22 32.55
CA VAL A 725 -25.52 -1.92 32.55
C VAL A 725 -25.59 -3.11 33.51
N GLY A 726 -25.26 -4.31 33.01
CA GLY A 726 -25.32 -5.57 33.74
C GLY A 726 -26.60 -6.39 33.48
N ASP A 727 -27.62 -5.78 32.86
CA ASP A 727 -28.87 -6.48 32.56
C ASP A 727 -28.66 -7.61 31.55
N ARG A 728 -29.42 -8.68 31.73
CA ARG A 728 -29.48 -9.82 30.82
C ARG A 728 -30.89 -10.01 30.29
N VAL A 729 -31.00 -10.12 28.98
CA VAL A 729 -32.26 -10.36 28.28
C VAL A 729 -32.22 -11.74 27.65
N GLN A 730 -33.34 -12.46 27.72
CA GLN A 730 -33.57 -13.71 27.01
C GLN A 730 -34.98 -13.72 26.45
N ARG A 731 -35.10 -14.07 25.17
CA ARG A 731 -36.35 -14.05 24.42
C ARG A 731 -36.40 -15.17 23.40
N GLN A 732 -37.63 -15.55 23.07
CA GLN A 732 -37.96 -16.49 22.00
C GLN A 732 -39.15 -15.91 21.23
N LEU A 733 -38.95 -15.58 19.97
CA LEU A 733 -39.96 -14.96 19.11
C LEU A 733 -40.33 -15.91 17.98
N LYS A 734 -41.62 -16.20 17.83
CA LYS A 734 -42.16 -16.94 16.69
C LYS A 734 -42.57 -15.95 15.61
N PHE A 735 -42.21 -16.22 14.37
CA PHE A 735 -42.58 -15.40 13.23
C PHE A 735 -42.74 -16.26 11.98
N GLN A 736 -43.52 -15.79 11.02
CA GLN A 736 -43.68 -16.46 9.73
C GLN A 736 -42.66 -15.90 8.75
N GLY A 737 -41.68 -16.72 8.34
CA GLY A 737 -40.75 -16.33 7.29
C GLY A 737 -41.44 -16.36 5.92
N ILE A 738 -41.10 -15.41 5.05
CA ILE A 738 -41.61 -15.31 3.68
C ILE A 738 -40.73 -16.10 2.72
N ALA A 739 -41.27 -16.48 1.55
CA ALA A 739 -40.44 -16.99 0.46
C ALA A 739 -39.51 -15.89 -0.06
N GLY A 740 -38.26 -16.25 -0.34
CA GLY A 740 -37.21 -15.30 -0.70
C GLY A 740 -36.47 -14.76 0.52
N GLN A 741 -36.05 -13.49 0.45
CA GLN A 741 -35.20 -12.87 1.46
C GLN A 741 -35.99 -12.54 2.73
N ASN A 742 -35.40 -12.88 3.88
CA ASN A 742 -35.88 -12.50 5.20
C ASN A 742 -34.73 -11.81 5.95
N THR A 743 -35.04 -10.80 6.76
CA THR A 743 -34.06 -10.00 7.51
C THR A 743 -34.49 -9.81 8.95
N ILE A 744 -33.58 -10.10 9.90
CA ILE A 744 -33.77 -9.85 11.33
C ILE A 744 -32.75 -8.79 11.75
N THR A 745 -33.23 -7.69 12.33
CA THR A 745 -32.38 -6.55 12.70
C THR A 745 -32.53 -6.23 14.17
N PHE A 746 -31.41 -6.12 14.87
CA PHE A 746 -31.30 -5.56 16.22
C PHE A 746 -30.68 -4.17 16.12
N LYS A 747 -31.46 -3.10 16.30
CA LYS A 747 -30.96 -1.71 16.28
C LYS A 747 -30.59 -1.26 17.69
N TYR A 748 -29.42 -0.64 17.83
CA TYR A 748 -28.90 -0.09 19.07
C TYR A 748 -29.06 1.44 19.06
N GLN A 749 -29.94 1.98 19.89
CA GLN A 749 -30.27 3.42 19.82
C GLN A 749 -29.29 4.32 20.57
N ASN A 750 -28.62 3.83 21.60
CA ASN A 750 -27.66 4.61 22.37
C ASN A 750 -26.24 4.20 21.97
N ARG A 751 -25.41 5.13 21.49
CA ARG A 751 -24.00 4.81 21.19
C ARG A 751 -23.18 4.79 22.48
N SER A 752 -22.51 3.67 22.76
CA SER A 752 -21.44 3.62 23.76
C SER A 752 -20.36 4.64 23.39
N SER A 753 -19.90 5.45 24.36
CA SER A 753 -18.77 6.34 24.09
C SER A 753 -17.47 5.53 24.01
N PHE A 754 -16.48 6.04 23.27
CA PHE A 754 -15.15 5.43 23.21
C PHE A 754 -14.55 5.21 24.62
N PHE A 755 -14.78 6.15 25.54
CA PHE A 755 -14.28 6.06 26.90
C PHE A 755 -14.94 4.93 27.69
N ASP A 756 -16.24 4.69 27.49
CA ASP A 756 -16.95 3.59 28.17
C ASP A 756 -16.40 2.23 27.73
N VAL A 757 -16.15 2.06 26.43
CA VAL A 757 -15.59 0.81 25.89
C VAL A 757 -14.13 0.62 26.35
N LEU A 758 -13.34 1.70 26.37
CA LEU A 758 -11.96 1.67 26.84
C LEU A 758 -11.88 1.32 28.34
N GLN A 759 -12.73 1.94 29.17
CA GLN A 759 -12.79 1.68 30.60
C GLN A 759 -13.21 0.23 30.89
N TYR A 760 -14.20 -0.30 30.15
CA TYR A 760 -14.59 -1.70 30.23
C TYR A 760 -13.43 -2.64 29.88
N ALA A 761 -12.75 -2.39 28.75
CA ALA A 761 -11.64 -3.22 28.27
C ALA A 761 -10.44 -3.20 29.24
N MET A 762 -10.10 -2.03 29.79
CA MET A 762 -9.04 -1.92 30.80
C MET A 762 -9.35 -2.70 32.08
N LYS A 763 -10.63 -2.76 32.48
CA LYS A 763 -11.05 -3.38 33.74
C LYS A 763 -11.27 -4.90 33.65
N HIS A 764 -11.68 -5.42 32.49
CA HIS A 764 -12.13 -6.82 32.37
C HIS A 764 -11.43 -7.62 31.27
N GLU A 765 -10.67 -7.00 30.37
CA GLU A 765 -9.97 -7.73 29.29
C GLU A 765 -8.47 -7.91 29.56
N ASN A 766 -7.98 -7.63 30.78
CA ASN A 766 -6.56 -7.71 31.18
C ASN A 766 -5.65 -7.35 29.99
N LEU A 767 -5.79 -6.11 29.51
CA LEU A 767 -4.91 -5.58 28.47
C LEU A 767 -3.50 -5.46 29.04
N GLU A 768 -2.78 -6.57 29.15
CA GLU A 768 -1.33 -6.54 28.95
C GLU A 768 -1.15 -5.84 27.60
N ILE A 769 -0.43 -4.72 27.58
CA ILE A 769 0.03 -4.08 26.36
C ILE A 769 1.10 -5.01 25.75
N LYS A 770 0.67 -6.18 25.29
CA LYS A 770 1.44 -7.05 24.41
C LYS A 770 1.16 -6.61 22.98
N PRO A 771 2.15 -6.71 22.07
CA PRO A 771 1.94 -6.41 20.66
C PRO A 771 0.77 -7.25 20.16
N LEU A 772 -0.29 -6.59 19.70
CA LEU A 772 -1.50 -7.24 19.22
C LEU A 772 -1.12 -8.28 18.13
N PRO A 773 -1.67 -9.51 18.18
CA PRO A 773 -1.52 -10.48 17.10
C PRO A 773 -1.95 -9.86 15.76
N LEU A 774 -1.32 -10.27 14.66
CA LEU A 774 -1.61 -9.78 13.29
C LEU A 774 -3.11 -9.78 12.94
N GLU A 775 -3.92 -10.64 13.54
CA GLU A 775 -5.36 -10.73 13.30
C GLU A 775 -6.16 -9.61 13.98
N ALA A 776 -5.64 -9.02 15.06
CA ALA A 776 -6.24 -7.88 15.75
C ALA A 776 -5.82 -6.52 15.16
N GLN A 777 -4.96 -6.52 14.13
CA GLN A 777 -4.40 -5.32 13.48
C GLN A 777 -5.27 -4.75 12.35
N TYR A 778 -6.39 -5.38 12.01
CA TYR A 778 -7.22 -5.04 10.85
C TYR A 778 -8.60 -4.49 11.19
N GLY A 779 -8.83 -4.09 12.44
CA GLY A 779 -10.16 -3.69 12.89
C GLY A 779 -10.22 -2.35 13.63
N ASN A 780 -11.04 -1.43 13.14
CA ASN A 780 -11.74 -0.37 13.89
C ASN A 780 -12.61 -0.87 15.09
N TRP A 781 -12.28 -2.03 15.68
CA TRP A 781 -13.27 -2.94 16.29
C TRP A 781 -13.42 -2.79 17.81
N LYS A 782 -12.73 -1.82 18.45
CA LYS A 782 -12.85 -1.59 19.90
C LYS A 782 -13.60 -0.30 20.28
N SER A 783 -14.11 0.50 19.33
CA SER A 783 -14.82 1.75 19.63
C SER A 783 -16.34 1.69 19.37
N GLN A 784 -16.88 0.56 18.91
CA GLN A 784 -18.28 0.43 18.48
C GLN A 784 -19.02 -0.77 19.09
N ARG A 785 -18.65 -1.25 20.28
CA ARG A 785 -19.32 -2.38 20.95
C ARG A 785 -20.60 -1.92 21.67
N SER A 786 -21.70 -2.62 21.44
CA SER A 786 -23.01 -2.28 21.99
C SER A 786 -23.46 -3.31 23.03
N ILE A 787 -23.68 -4.57 22.63
CA ILE A 787 -24.14 -5.66 23.51
C ILE A 787 -23.37 -6.96 23.29
N ARG A 788 -23.49 -7.90 24.23
CA ARG A 788 -22.88 -9.23 24.13
C ARG A 788 -23.93 -10.32 23.97
N PHE A 789 -24.05 -10.90 22.78
CA PHE A 789 -24.91 -12.04 22.52
C PHE A 789 -24.37 -13.31 23.17
N ARG A 790 -25.21 -13.92 24.02
CA ARG A 790 -25.01 -15.18 24.75
C ARG A 790 -25.84 -16.33 24.19
N GLN A 791 -26.79 -16.04 23.31
CA GLN A 791 -27.47 -16.99 22.45
C GLN A 791 -28.02 -16.22 21.25
N LEU A 792 -27.92 -16.79 20.04
CA LEU A 792 -28.54 -16.24 18.85
C LEU A 792 -28.73 -17.36 17.82
N SER A 793 -29.97 -17.77 17.60
CA SER A 793 -30.31 -18.88 16.70
C SER A 793 -31.69 -18.73 16.06
N ILE A 794 -31.81 -19.20 14.81
CA ILE A 794 -33.06 -19.20 14.04
C ILE A 794 -33.41 -20.65 13.72
N GLN A 795 -34.55 -21.16 14.16
CA GLN A 795 -34.93 -22.56 13.92
C GLN A 795 -36.34 -22.66 13.35
N PRO A 796 -36.61 -23.61 12.44
CA PRO A 796 -37.97 -23.97 12.07
C PRO A 796 -38.77 -24.36 13.32
N VAL A 797 -40.05 -23.97 13.38
CA VAL A 797 -40.94 -24.49 14.41
C VAL A 797 -41.03 -26.00 14.24
N GLN A 798 -40.53 -26.76 15.23
CA GLN A 798 -40.75 -28.19 15.25
C GLN A 798 -42.26 -28.45 15.35
N LYS A 799 -42.87 -28.91 14.24
CA LYS A 799 -44.18 -29.53 14.31
C LYS A 799 -44.01 -30.80 15.11
N ASN A 800 -44.48 -30.80 16.36
CA ASN A 800 -44.62 -32.02 17.14
C ASN A 800 -45.40 -33.03 16.29
N ARG A 801 -44.71 -34.05 15.76
CA ARG A 801 -45.35 -35.31 15.35
C ARG A 801 -45.74 -36.02 16.64
N SER A 802 -46.85 -35.60 17.22
CA SER A 802 -47.53 -36.35 18.27
C SER A 802 -49.03 -36.18 18.08
N GLN A 803 -49.72 -37.33 17.99
CA GLN A 803 -51.17 -37.54 17.89
C GLN A 803 -51.77 -37.59 16.48
N LYS A 804 -51.48 -38.69 15.77
CA LYS A 804 -52.56 -39.56 15.30
C LYS A 804 -52.49 -40.83 16.13
N ALA A 805 -53.39 -40.94 17.09
CA ALA A 805 -53.78 -42.20 17.69
C ALA A 805 -54.66 -42.97 16.68
#